data_AF-A0A8J8BXN6-F1
#
_entry.id   AF-A0A8J8BXN6-F1
#
_cell.length_a   1.000
_cell.length_b   1.000
_cell.length_c   1.000
_cell.angle_alpha   90.00
_cell.angle_beta   90.00
_cell.angle_gamma   90.00
#
_symmetry.space_group_name_H-M   'P 1'
#
loop_
_entity.id
_entity.type
_entity.pdbx_description
1 polymer ?
#
loop_
_entity_poly.entity_id
_entity_poly.type
_entity_poly.pdbx_seq_one_letter_code
_entity_poly.pdbx_strand_id
1 'polypeptide(L)'
;MKRIVGFILLSIFISALPIEGLFTENQLDLEVTVEIPEFMVRQGGLHGKAQITFKGDSNDELTLISIKVYHQAKILFEKDISRNLVGIRKKLEEYQNAVDKYKNAMKSASNEEDISAIRERMITLQNEILRGIDIQTITIDSHALFGGDFAVGNTEQVNILVEYEYKGEKKVIEKIHSIEILPPYPIIPVPDSPPYIDSHWYFGDLHVHTGYSSVAGYDGNPNTDCDDCDVEAENPSGYTIGQLRSNAWSTGRDWLTITDHSYCVNLFNGCGVNEWDHTQQEVGIYSYPNYPNEPVLIVRGEEVSLEEDSYLCLADLACHLGGQFMNTYISGGSITQDYTSQQGINLVNWQNGLSIINHPANLYWDWCSEGNSGETGVEIWNGEWDNYDVNAVQYWVRRLLRGDKTYAFSGSDTHDSIENYDPMNGAYLTEFSASGLKYALQNGHSFVTNGPALVLWGWSSSSPFEYNQCLMGNTVPRLPGETVILQVYYGTWNAQPGYIYIYRGVVGQPYDIPIASHYASGSDYHFFYDVPSGSNVYYRAEFISGDGIHRCLTSPVWTALPELGNTDQLFNNNSFFVAGDNAYCTDVLGSAKIAHGLSIQNTSDNPEGRTDLVLTSREHDAGNLLIVGGPAINPVANEFDSIFGITYNYIENVSFQIFCEGRSIYLDLTHYPHEDICIVYLGKNSLRSTVLVWGYGWYGTYAGSVFMGNPGNWQSYFNAHMLMLRWVDSNSDGLVQFNEISLEQYLSYNESEYQKNEYTIPWTMPSILDPTFENMNPTFGNLAALFATNSFFTAGDQAYCTDVLGSAKIAYGLGDGGVFVNPEGRTDLILTSWEHSNGNLIPVGGPAINPVADEFDAYFGITYVNNPATFEIWADGYSISLSKANYPREDICIVYLAQHNGRNILLVWGYGWYGTYAGSLFMGDPSNWHKYFNYHMLMLRWIDINNDGLVQSNEICVEHSN
;
A
#
# COMPACT_ATOMS: atom_id res chain seq x y z
N MET A 1 -20.35 25.69 11.26
CA MET A 1 -19.30 24.76 11.74
C MET A 1 -18.08 24.67 10.81
N LYS A 2 -18.25 24.62 9.47
CA LYS A 2 -17.21 24.77 8.41
C LYS A 2 -16.21 25.94 8.55
N ARG A 3 -16.42 26.84 9.51
CA ARG A 3 -15.63 28.05 9.74
C ARG A 3 -15.08 28.13 11.17
N ILE A 4 -15.18 27.02 11.90
CA ILE A 4 -14.77 26.93 13.30
C ILE A 4 -13.44 26.16 13.40
N VAL A 5 -13.24 25.12 12.60
CA VAL A 5 -12.04 24.25 12.61
C VAL A 5 -10.79 24.94 12.07
N GLY A 6 -10.81 25.45 10.83
CA GLY A 6 -9.70 26.26 10.24
C GLY A 6 -9.50 27.64 10.88
N PHE A 7 -9.95 27.83 12.12
CA PHE A 7 -9.70 29.01 12.93
C PHE A 7 -9.14 28.64 14.31
N ILE A 8 -9.44 27.43 14.80
CA ILE A 8 -8.85 26.92 16.05
C ILE A 8 -7.39 26.49 15.81
N LEU A 9 -7.07 25.87 14.66
CA LEU A 9 -5.69 25.59 14.23
C LEU A 9 -4.86 26.89 14.10
N LEU A 10 -5.43 27.90 13.43
CA LEU A 10 -4.90 29.26 13.31
C LEU A 10 -4.62 29.98 14.66
N SER A 11 -5.36 29.64 15.72
CA SER A 11 -5.16 30.21 17.06
C SER A 11 -3.91 29.66 17.76
N ILE A 12 -3.43 28.48 17.32
CA ILE A 12 -2.26 27.78 17.88
C ILE A 12 -0.98 28.42 17.35
N PHE A 13 -0.89 28.74 16.05
CA PHE A 13 0.30 29.35 15.42
C PHE A 13 0.68 30.71 16.02
N ILE A 14 -0.29 31.63 16.19
CA ILE A 14 -0.01 32.93 16.80
C ILE A 14 0.20 32.81 18.32
N SER A 15 -0.30 31.76 18.96
CA SER A 15 0.04 31.46 20.35
C SER A 15 1.40 30.77 20.53
N ALA A 16 1.96 30.18 19.47
CA ALA A 16 3.30 29.58 19.44
C ALA A 16 4.40 30.62 19.22
N LEU A 17 4.09 31.77 18.61
CA LEU A 17 4.94 32.96 18.78
C LEU A 17 5.06 33.23 20.29
N PRO A 18 6.27 33.33 20.87
CA PRO A 18 6.43 33.57 22.30
C PRO A 18 6.06 35.03 22.64
N ILE A 19 4.75 35.32 22.67
CA ILE A 19 4.19 36.66 22.89
C ILE A 19 4.53 37.18 24.29
N GLU A 20 4.67 36.28 25.27
CA GLU A 20 5.07 36.67 26.63
C GLU A 20 6.52 37.20 26.71
N GLY A 21 7.37 36.94 25.70
CA GLY A 21 8.72 37.50 25.59
C GLY A 21 8.84 38.72 24.67
N LEU A 22 7.84 38.97 23.82
CA LEU A 22 7.85 39.94 22.72
C LEU A 22 7.81 41.42 23.14
N PHE A 23 7.46 41.72 24.39
CA PHE A 23 7.20 43.08 24.88
C PHE A 23 8.07 43.49 26.08
N THR A 24 9.31 43.01 26.16
CA THR A 24 10.27 43.61 27.10
C THR A 24 10.79 44.94 26.53
N GLU A 25 10.82 46.01 27.36
CA GLU A 25 11.05 47.43 26.96
C GLU A 25 12.39 47.74 26.24
N ASN A 26 13.22 46.75 25.89
CA ASN A 26 14.57 46.96 25.34
C ASN A 26 14.96 46.10 24.12
N GLN A 27 14.04 45.48 23.39
CA GLN A 27 14.39 44.68 22.19
C GLN A 27 14.34 45.47 20.86
N LEU A 28 15.22 45.06 19.95
CA LEU A 28 15.40 45.56 18.59
C LEU A 28 14.07 45.56 17.80
N ASP A 29 13.87 46.55 16.93
CA ASP A 29 12.65 46.65 16.09
C ASP A 29 12.54 45.53 15.04
N LEU A 30 13.62 44.77 14.80
CA LEU A 30 13.70 43.64 13.88
C LEU A 30 14.16 42.39 14.64
N GLU A 31 13.44 41.28 14.48
CA GLU A 31 13.82 39.95 14.98
C GLU A 31 14.22 39.05 13.81
N VAL A 32 15.25 38.21 14.03
CA VAL A 32 15.67 37.17 13.10
C VAL A 32 15.70 35.84 13.85
N THR A 33 14.82 34.93 13.45
CA THR A 33 14.79 33.53 13.87
C THR A 33 15.40 32.69 12.75
N VAL A 34 16.21 31.70 13.11
CA VAL A 34 16.95 30.88 12.16
C VAL A 34 16.73 29.43 12.53
N GLU A 35 16.34 28.65 11.55
CA GLU A 35 16.14 27.21 11.62
C GLU A 35 16.98 26.59 10.50
N ILE A 36 18.14 26.06 10.85
CA ILE A 36 18.95 25.25 9.94
C ILE A 36 19.07 23.88 10.60
N PRO A 37 18.61 22.80 9.94
CA PRO A 37 18.64 21.46 10.53
C PRO A 37 20.09 21.06 10.84
N GLU A 38 20.25 20.26 11.90
CA GLU A 38 21.52 19.60 12.17
C GLU A 38 21.83 18.57 11.06
N PHE A 39 23.09 18.17 10.96
CA PHE A 39 23.62 17.52 9.77
C PHE A 39 24.05 16.08 10.06
N MET A 40 23.45 15.08 9.43
CA MET A 40 23.97 13.71 9.48
C MET A 40 25.20 13.58 8.57
N VAL A 41 26.11 12.62 8.82
CA VAL A 41 27.36 12.37 8.04
C VAL A 41 27.09 11.95 6.56
N ARG A 42 26.43 12.79 5.77
CA ARG A 42 26.15 12.63 4.34
C ARG A 42 26.39 13.96 3.63
N GLN A 43 27.39 14.02 2.76
CA GLN A 43 27.76 15.27 2.06
C GLN A 43 26.62 15.77 1.19
N GLY A 44 26.16 17.02 1.39
CA GLY A 44 25.09 17.63 0.59
C GLY A 44 24.84 19.10 0.93
N GLY A 45 23.85 19.69 0.26
CA GLY A 45 23.34 21.02 0.59
C GLY A 45 22.45 21.00 1.84
N LEU A 46 22.71 21.90 2.78
CA LEU A 46 21.87 22.16 3.95
C LEU A 46 20.89 23.29 3.61
N HIS A 47 19.58 23.03 3.64
CA HIS A 47 18.58 24.07 3.43
C HIS A 47 17.85 24.39 4.74
N GLY A 48 18.12 25.56 5.29
CA GLY A 48 17.38 26.12 6.41
C GLY A 48 16.55 27.33 6.02
N LYS A 49 15.96 27.97 7.02
CA LYS A 49 15.19 29.21 6.90
C LYS A 49 15.73 30.26 7.87
N ALA A 50 15.65 31.52 7.44
CA ALA A 50 15.70 32.67 8.32
C ALA A 50 14.39 33.42 8.20
N GLN A 51 13.60 33.41 9.28
CA GLN A 51 12.42 34.25 9.42
C GLN A 51 12.83 35.60 9.99
N ILE A 52 12.44 36.65 9.27
CA ILE A 52 12.73 38.04 9.58
C ILE A 52 11.41 38.74 9.89
N THR A 53 11.26 39.20 11.14
CA THR A 53 10.00 39.78 11.63
C THR A 53 10.20 41.22 12.08
N PHE A 54 9.49 42.15 11.43
CA PHE A 54 9.57 43.57 11.77
C PHE A 54 8.53 43.97 12.83
N LYS A 55 8.98 44.08 14.07
CA LYS A 55 8.18 44.39 15.27
C LYS A 55 7.95 45.90 15.50
N GLY A 56 8.16 46.71 14.46
CA GLY A 56 7.94 48.16 14.51
C GLY A 56 6.47 48.54 14.72
N ASP A 57 6.22 49.83 14.93
CA ASP A 57 4.86 50.37 14.99
C ASP A 57 4.16 50.23 13.63
N SER A 58 2.83 50.09 13.59
CA SER A 58 2.08 49.77 12.36
C SER A 58 2.12 50.79 11.22
N ASN A 59 2.77 51.93 11.44
CA ASN A 59 2.96 52.97 10.43
C ASN A 59 4.42 53.08 9.97
N ASP A 60 5.32 52.31 10.59
CA ASP A 60 6.71 52.26 10.22
C ASP A 60 6.91 51.22 9.10
N GLU A 61 7.86 51.53 8.21
CA GLU A 61 8.32 50.62 7.16
C GLU A 61 9.83 50.43 7.29
N LEU A 62 10.28 49.25 6.89
CA LEU A 62 11.68 48.84 6.84
C LEU A 62 11.94 48.16 5.49
N THR A 63 13.10 48.40 4.90
CA THR A 63 13.51 47.71 3.67
C THR A 63 14.60 46.70 4.00
N LEU A 64 14.32 45.41 3.82
CA LEU A 64 15.34 44.35 3.84
C LEU A 64 16.22 44.49 2.61
N ILE A 65 17.53 44.59 2.81
CA ILE A 65 18.51 44.78 1.74
C ILE A 65 19.04 43.42 1.30
N SER A 66 19.67 42.69 2.21
CA SER A 66 20.32 41.40 1.91
C SER A 66 20.44 40.53 3.16
N ILE A 67 20.55 39.22 2.95
CA ILE A 67 20.95 38.25 3.98
C ILE A 67 22.26 37.58 3.56
N LYS A 68 23.18 37.41 4.53
CA LYS A 68 24.50 36.80 4.32
C LYS A 68 24.80 35.82 5.43
N VAL A 69 25.35 34.66 5.08
CA VAL A 69 25.81 33.66 6.06
C VAL A 69 27.31 33.51 5.94
N TYR A 70 28.00 33.64 7.06
CA TYR A 70 29.46 33.56 7.16
C TYR A 70 29.90 32.39 8.04
N HIS A 71 31.02 31.80 7.66
CA HIS A 71 31.79 30.90 8.50
C HIS A 71 33.27 31.26 8.40
N GLN A 72 33.93 31.53 9.53
CA GLN A 72 35.36 31.93 9.57
C GLN A 72 35.73 33.03 8.54
N ALA A 73 34.88 34.04 8.40
CA ALA A 73 35.00 35.15 7.42
C ALA A 73 34.85 34.78 5.92
N LYS A 74 34.51 33.52 5.60
CA LYS A 74 34.07 33.11 4.26
C LYS A 74 32.56 33.26 4.15
N ILE A 75 32.09 33.83 3.04
CA ILE A 75 30.65 33.86 2.72
C ILE A 75 30.25 32.47 2.24
N LEU A 76 29.28 31.87 2.92
CA LEU A 76 28.66 30.58 2.55
C LEU A 76 27.39 30.80 1.74
N PHE A 77 26.65 31.87 2.02
CA PHE A 77 25.40 32.23 1.34
C PHE A 77 25.25 33.76 1.31
N GLU A 78 24.74 34.30 0.20
CA GLU A 78 24.41 35.72 0.06
C GLU A 78 23.22 35.86 -0.89
N LYS A 79 22.19 36.58 -0.46
CA LYS A 79 21.00 36.88 -1.27
C LYS A 79 20.59 38.33 -1.06
N ASP A 80 20.44 39.06 -2.16
CA ASP A 80 19.79 40.36 -2.17
C ASP A 80 18.27 40.17 -2.10
N ILE A 81 17.62 40.83 -1.14
CA ILE A 81 16.18 40.67 -0.86
C ILE A 81 15.41 41.85 -1.44
N SER A 82 15.79 43.09 -1.08
CA SER A 82 15.13 44.33 -1.49
C SER A 82 13.60 44.35 -1.25
N ARG A 83 13.13 43.83 -0.11
CA ARG A 83 11.70 43.74 0.25
C ARG A 83 11.32 44.74 1.34
N ASN A 84 10.17 45.39 1.22
CA ASN A 84 9.64 46.27 2.27
C ASN A 84 8.76 45.50 3.24
N LEU A 85 8.99 45.70 4.54
CA LEU A 85 8.20 45.17 5.65
C LEU A 85 7.49 46.29 6.40
N VAL A 86 6.27 46.00 6.85
CA VAL A 86 5.44 46.92 7.66
C VAL A 86 5.48 46.48 9.12
N GLY A 87 5.54 47.43 10.05
CA GLY A 87 5.56 47.10 11.48
C GLY A 87 4.28 46.36 11.92
N ILE A 88 4.42 45.23 12.63
CA ILE A 88 3.26 44.38 12.96
C ILE A 88 2.73 44.57 14.38
N ARG A 89 3.42 45.31 15.25
CA ARG A 89 3.16 45.31 16.70
C ARG A 89 1.69 45.52 17.05
N LYS A 90 1.12 46.62 16.56
CA LYS A 90 -0.28 46.98 16.81
C LYS A 90 -1.27 46.00 16.17
N LYS A 91 -0.92 45.44 15.00
CA LYS A 91 -1.76 44.47 14.29
C LYS A 91 -1.83 43.13 15.03
N LEU A 92 -0.70 42.70 15.58
CA LEU A 92 -0.60 41.51 16.43
C LEU A 92 -1.42 41.69 17.72
N GLU A 93 -1.35 42.86 18.38
CA GLU A 93 -2.20 43.19 19.53
C GLU A 93 -3.69 43.18 19.16
N GLU A 94 -4.07 43.81 18.04
CA GLU A 94 -5.45 43.79 17.54
C GLU A 94 -5.93 42.37 17.21
N TYR A 95 -5.05 41.54 16.66
CA TYR A 95 -5.34 40.15 16.35
C TYR A 95 -5.57 39.33 17.62
N GLN A 96 -4.70 39.45 18.62
CA GLN A 96 -4.87 38.77 19.91
C GLN A 96 -6.19 39.17 20.58
N ASN A 97 -6.52 40.47 20.56
CA ASN A 97 -7.81 40.94 21.07
C ASN A 97 -9.00 40.34 20.28
N ALA A 98 -8.85 40.11 18.98
CA ALA A 98 -9.87 39.45 18.16
C ALA A 98 -9.97 37.94 18.48
N VAL A 99 -8.86 37.24 18.69
CA VAL A 99 -8.81 35.84 19.17
C VAL A 99 -9.53 35.71 20.50
N ASP A 100 -9.24 36.58 21.47
CA ASP A 100 -9.86 36.55 22.79
C ASP A 100 -11.37 36.82 22.70
N LYS A 101 -11.79 37.75 21.83
CA LYS A 101 -13.21 37.97 21.54
C LYS A 101 -13.86 36.73 20.92
N TYR A 102 -13.19 36.07 19.98
CA TYR A 102 -13.68 34.85 19.37
C TYR A 102 -13.83 33.70 20.37
N LYS A 103 -12.80 33.45 21.20
CA LYS A 103 -12.83 32.43 22.26
C LYS A 103 -13.98 32.66 23.24
N ASN A 104 -14.25 33.91 23.58
CA ASN A 104 -15.38 34.28 24.43
C ASN A 104 -16.73 34.10 23.71
N ALA A 105 -16.83 34.50 22.44
CA ALA A 105 -18.01 34.32 21.60
C ALA A 105 -18.40 32.85 21.50
N MET A 106 -17.44 31.97 21.19
CA MET A 106 -17.60 30.51 21.12
C MET A 106 -18.12 29.91 22.43
N LYS A 107 -17.66 30.41 23.59
CA LYS A 107 -18.13 29.95 24.92
C LYS A 107 -19.53 30.44 25.27
N SER A 108 -19.94 31.59 24.73
CA SER A 108 -21.22 32.23 25.08
C SER A 108 -22.42 31.86 24.20
N ALA A 109 -22.23 30.99 23.19
CA ALA A 109 -23.24 30.69 22.17
C ALA A 109 -23.81 31.97 21.52
N SER A 110 -22.94 32.94 21.22
CA SER A 110 -23.29 34.16 20.46
C SER A 110 -23.74 33.83 19.03
N ASN A 111 -24.42 34.77 18.35
CA ASN A 111 -24.96 34.51 17.02
C ASN A 111 -23.84 34.29 15.97
N GLU A 112 -24.18 33.63 14.87
CA GLU A 112 -23.24 33.25 13.80
C GLU A 112 -22.67 34.47 13.03
N GLU A 113 -23.43 35.57 12.96
CA GLU A 113 -23.01 36.82 12.32
C GLU A 113 -21.85 37.51 13.07
N ASP A 114 -21.90 37.57 14.41
CA ASP A 114 -20.85 38.15 15.24
C ASP A 114 -19.54 37.35 15.12
N ILE A 115 -19.65 36.02 15.08
CA ILE A 115 -18.51 35.12 14.89
C ILE A 115 -17.90 35.30 13.49
N SER A 116 -18.73 35.41 12.44
CA SER A 116 -18.25 35.64 11.07
C SER A 116 -17.54 37.00 10.93
N ALA A 117 -18.04 38.05 11.57
CA ALA A 117 -17.41 39.37 11.54
C ALA A 117 -16.07 39.41 12.28
N ILE A 118 -15.97 38.75 13.44
CA ILE A 118 -14.69 38.60 14.16
C ILE A 118 -13.67 37.84 13.29
N ARG A 119 -14.14 36.82 12.56
CA ARG A 119 -13.31 36.02 11.66
C ARG A 119 -12.76 36.79 10.48
N GLU A 120 -13.61 37.52 9.74
CA GLU A 120 -13.14 38.36 8.63
C GLU A 120 -12.13 39.41 9.10
N ARG A 121 -12.34 39.95 10.31
CA ARG A 121 -11.38 40.88 10.93
C ARG A 121 -10.04 40.21 11.19
N MET A 122 -10.02 38.96 11.65
CA MET A 122 -8.79 38.22 11.92
C MET A 122 -8.03 37.87 10.64
N ILE A 123 -8.70 37.41 9.58
CA ILE A 123 -8.08 37.19 8.26
C ILE A 123 -7.44 38.48 7.75
N THR A 124 -8.18 39.59 7.83
CA THR A 124 -7.65 40.91 7.45
C THR A 124 -6.39 41.26 8.24
N LEU A 125 -6.41 41.06 9.56
CA LEU A 125 -5.27 41.35 10.43
C LEU A 125 -4.08 40.43 10.15
N GLN A 126 -4.32 39.17 9.81
CA GLN A 126 -3.29 38.20 9.44
C GLN A 126 -2.57 38.63 8.15
N ASN A 127 -3.32 38.98 7.10
CA ASN A 127 -2.71 39.48 5.85
C ASN A 127 -1.89 40.76 6.10
N GLU A 128 -2.32 41.60 7.05
CA GLU A 128 -1.54 42.76 7.49
C GLU A 128 -0.29 42.39 8.30
N ILE A 129 -0.33 41.33 9.11
CA ILE A 129 0.82 40.81 9.88
C ILE A 129 1.85 40.16 8.93
N LEU A 130 1.40 39.34 7.96
CA LEU A 130 2.28 38.68 7.00
C LEU A 130 3.12 39.68 6.18
N ARG A 131 2.61 40.91 5.97
CA ARG A 131 3.37 42.00 5.33
C ARG A 131 4.55 42.52 6.15
N GLY A 132 4.68 42.15 7.42
CA GLY A 132 5.84 42.46 8.25
C GLY A 132 6.75 41.28 8.52
N ILE A 133 6.51 40.15 7.85
CA ILE A 133 7.30 38.93 7.95
C ILE A 133 7.90 38.63 6.57
N ASP A 134 9.15 38.21 6.56
CA ASP A 134 9.84 37.70 5.38
C ASP A 134 10.59 36.44 5.75
N ILE A 135 10.43 35.37 4.97
CA ILE A 135 11.11 34.10 5.19
C ILE A 135 12.08 33.88 4.04
N GLN A 136 13.35 33.67 4.37
CA GLN A 136 14.39 33.43 3.39
C GLN A 136 14.95 32.02 3.55
N THR A 137 14.86 31.21 2.50
CA THR A 137 15.56 29.93 2.44
C THR A 137 17.07 30.18 2.32
N ILE A 138 17.84 29.59 3.24
CA ILE A 138 19.29 29.62 3.29
C ILE A 138 19.83 28.27 2.82
N THR A 139 20.71 28.27 1.83
CA THR A 139 21.42 27.06 1.38
C THR A 139 22.89 27.14 1.77
N ILE A 140 23.39 26.18 2.53
CA ILE A 140 24.79 26.08 2.93
C ILE A 140 25.38 24.78 2.38
N ASP A 141 26.51 24.86 1.69
CA ASP A 141 27.30 23.68 1.32
C ASP A 141 28.01 23.12 2.56
N SER A 142 27.64 21.91 2.97
CA SER A 142 28.23 21.23 4.13
C SER A 142 29.76 21.04 4.01
N HIS A 143 30.29 20.82 2.82
CA HIS A 143 31.74 20.72 2.60
C HIS A 143 32.41 22.08 2.77
N ALA A 144 31.75 23.17 2.37
CA ALA A 144 32.24 24.52 2.59
C ALA A 144 32.23 24.94 4.07
N LEU A 145 31.31 24.37 4.87
CA LEU A 145 31.19 24.60 6.30
C LEU A 145 32.22 23.78 7.12
N PHE A 146 32.26 22.46 6.94
CA PHE A 146 33.08 21.57 7.77
C PHE A 146 34.47 21.26 7.21
N GLY A 147 34.82 21.76 6.02
CA GLY A 147 36.16 21.61 5.43
C GLY A 147 36.61 20.16 5.18
N GLY A 148 35.65 19.22 5.15
CA GLY A 148 35.90 17.78 5.01
C GLY A 148 36.03 17.00 6.33
N ASP A 149 36.00 17.67 7.49
CA ASP A 149 36.03 17.03 8.82
C ASP A 149 34.61 16.73 9.31
N PHE A 150 34.08 15.58 8.86
CA PHE A 150 32.74 15.13 9.21
C PHE A 150 32.69 14.24 10.45
N ALA A 151 33.54 14.49 11.45
CA ALA A 151 33.50 13.72 12.69
C ALA A 151 32.20 14.00 13.46
N VAL A 152 31.52 12.93 13.88
CA VAL A 152 30.29 12.99 14.67
C VAL A 152 30.52 13.79 15.97
N GLY A 153 29.59 14.68 16.29
CA GLY A 153 29.64 15.60 17.42
C GLY A 153 30.47 16.86 17.17
N ASN A 154 31.08 17.02 15.98
CA ASN A 154 31.65 18.31 15.60
C ASN A 154 30.50 19.32 15.47
N THR A 155 30.70 20.51 16.01
CA THR A 155 29.75 21.62 15.90
C THR A 155 30.46 22.80 15.22
N GLU A 156 29.86 23.34 14.18
CA GLU A 156 30.31 24.58 13.57
C GLU A 156 29.30 25.71 13.77
N GLN A 157 29.82 26.93 13.87
CA GLN A 157 28.99 28.13 14.00
C GLN A 157 28.96 28.92 12.70
N VAL A 158 27.77 29.37 12.35
CA VAL A 158 27.54 30.30 11.24
C VAL A 158 26.98 31.62 11.76
N ASN A 159 27.48 32.72 11.20
CA ASN A 159 26.99 34.06 11.50
C ASN A 159 26.06 34.51 10.38
N ILE A 160 24.83 34.83 10.73
CA ILE A 160 23.78 35.24 9.80
C ILE A 160 23.58 36.74 9.97
N LEU A 161 23.94 37.49 8.94
CA LEU A 161 23.86 38.94 8.90
C LEU A 161 22.71 39.34 8.01
N VAL A 162 21.74 40.05 8.57
CA VAL A 162 20.63 40.66 7.82
C VAL A 162 20.88 42.17 7.76
N GLU A 163 21.10 42.67 6.55
CA GLU A 163 21.23 44.09 6.25
C GLU A 163 19.86 44.68 5.93
N TYR A 164 19.51 45.79 6.57
CA TYR A 164 18.22 46.46 6.36
C TYR A 164 18.35 47.98 6.47
N GLU A 165 17.41 48.70 5.86
CA GLU A 165 17.27 50.15 5.99
C GLU A 165 16.03 50.47 6.81
N TYR A 166 16.21 51.26 7.88
CA TYR A 166 15.11 51.69 8.73
C TYR A 166 15.29 53.16 9.10
N LYS A 167 14.25 53.97 8.83
CA LYS A 167 14.27 55.43 9.05
C LYS A 167 15.45 56.14 8.35
N GLY A 168 15.83 55.65 7.16
CA GLY A 168 16.91 56.21 6.34
C GLY A 168 18.33 55.82 6.78
N GLU A 169 18.45 54.95 7.78
CA GLU A 169 19.73 54.43 8.25
C GLU A 169 19.88 52.96 7.88
N LYS A 170 21.02 52.60 7.28
CA LYS A 170 21.40 51.19 7.10
C LYS A 170 21.84 50.60 8.43
N LYS A 171 21.26 49.46 8.77
CA LYS A 171 21.49 48.71 10.00
C LYS A 171 21.77 47.25 9.66
N VAL A 172 22.39 46.56 10.61
CA VAL A 172 22.73 45.14 10.50
C VAL A 172 22.34 44.47 11.80
N ILE A 173 21.69 43.33 11.70
CA ILE A 173 21.49 42.41 12.82
C ILE A 173 22.27 41.13 12.53
N GLU A 174 22.97 40.63 13.55
CA GLU A 174 23.76 39.40 13.46
C GLU A 174 23.17 38.36 14.40
N LYS A 175 22.97 37.14 13.88
CA LYS A 175 22.51 35.98 14.62
C LYS A 175 23.53 34.85 14.44
N ILE A 176 23.93 34.23 15.54
CA ILE A 176 24.82 33.06 15.51
C ILE A 176 23.95 31.81 15.61
N HIS A 177 24.15 30.86 14.69
CA HIS A 177 23.52 29.54 14.71
C HIS A 177 24.59 28.45 14.77
N SER A 178 24.32 27.38 15.51
CA SER A 178 25.24 26.24 15.63
C SER A 178 24.67 25.05 14.87
N ILE A 179 25.51 24.37 14.10
CA ILE A 179 25.14 23.19 13.32
C ILE A 179 26.03 22.04 13.79
N GLU A 180 25.42 20.99 14.32
CA GLU A 180 26.12 19.79 14.79
C GLU A 180 26.10 18.68 13.75
N ILE A 181 27.18 17.90 13.70
CA ILE A 181 27.26 16.67 12.91
C ILE A 181 26.68 15.51 13.72
N LEU A 182 25.49 15.05 13.35
CA LEU A 182 24.84 13.88 13.91
C LEU A 182 25.47 12.59 13.38
N PRO A 183 25.45 11.50 14.18
CA PRO A 183 25.89 10.20 13.70
C PRO A 183 25.01 9.69 12.54
N PRO A 184 25.47 8.79 11.66
CA PRO A 184 24.58 8.17 10.69
C PRO A 184 23.56 7.23 11.37
N TYR A 185 22.43 6.98 10.71
CA TYR A 185 21.47 5.95 11.13
C TYR A 185 22.16 4.59 11.31
N PRO A 186 21.66 3.75 12.23
CA PRO A 186 22.29 2.47 12.51
C PRO A 186 22.25 1.56 11.27
N ILE A 187 23.38 0.94 10.97
CA ILE A 187 23.44 -0.17 10.01
C ILE A 187 22.77 -1.37 10.69
N ILE A 188 21.65 -1.82 10.14
CA ILE A 188 20.92 -2.99 10.63
C ILE A 188 21.56 -4.23 10.00
N PRO A 189 22.19 -5.13 10.78
CA PRO A 189 22.81 -6.31 10.21
C PRO A 189 21.75 -7.29 9.71
N VAL A 190 21.98 -7.86 8.54
CA VAL A 190 21.28 -9.08 8.11
C VAL A 190 21.90 -10.25 8.89
N PRO A 191 21.12 -11.01 9.69
CA PRO A 191 21.55 -12.24 10.33
C PRO A 191 22.32 -13.14 9.37
N ASP A 192 23.43 -13.71 9.86
CA ASP A 192 24.32 -14.62 9.11
C ASP A 192 24.99 -14.06 7.85
N SER A 193 24.83 -12.76 7.55
CA SER A 193 25.58 -12.09 6.48
C SER A 193 26.91 -11.52 7.00
N PRO A 194 27.98 -11.50 6.18
CA PRO A 194 29.19 -10.76 6.51
C PRO A 194 28.84 -9.30 6.82
N PRO A 195 29.53 -8.63 7.77
CA PRO A 195 29.20 -7.27 8.24
C PRO A 195 29.38 -6.14 7.20
N TYR A 196 29.51 -6.48 5.91
CA TYR A 196 29.79 -5.56 4.80
C TYR A 196 28.77 -5.66 3.66
N ILE A 197 27.67 -6.42 3.82
CA ILE A 197 26.56 -6.43 2.86
C ILE A 197 25.60 -5.29 3.26
N ASP A 198 25.18 -4.52 2.25
CA ASP A 198 24.23 -3.41 2.35
C ASP A 198 23.02 -3.84 3.20
N SER A 199 22.63 -3.05 4.21
CA SER A 199 21.66 -3.49 5.20
C SER A 199 20.26 -3.72 4.63
N HIS A 200 20.00 -3.31 3.39
CA HIS A 200 18.68 -3.29 2.74
C HIS A 200 17.61 -2.48 3.51
N TRP A 201 17.95 -1.90 4.66
CA TRP A 201 17.10 -1.02 5.45
C TRP A 201 17.36 0.44 5.08
N TYR A 202 16.31 1.13 4.69
CA TYR A 202 16.34 2.53 4.26
C TYR A 202 15.31 3.34 5.05
N PHE A 203 15.70 4.51 5.52
CA PHE A 203 14.89 5.37 6.38
C PHE A 203 14.18 6.45 5.58
N GLY A 204 12.92 6.73 5.88
CA GLY A 204 12.20 7.76 5.16
C GLY A 204 10.87 8.18 5.76
N ASP A 205 10.28 9.20 5.14
CA ASP A 205 9.11 9.91 5.63
C ASP A 205 7.92 9.73 4.67
N LEU A 206 6.76 9.35 5.20
CA LEU A 206 5.57 9.10 4.39
C LEU A 206 4.66 10.31 4.21
N HIS A 207 4.94 11.41 4.93
CA HIS A 207 4.03 12.55 5.03
C HIS A 207 4.82 13.86 4.99
N VAL A 208 5.03 14.39 3.79
CA VAL A 208 5.81 15.61 3.55
C VAL A 208 5.09 16.50 2.55
N HIS A 209 4.96 17.78 2.91
CA HIS A 209 4.30 18.77 2.07
C HIS A 209 5.33 19.64 1.34
N THR A 210 4.95 20.12 0.16
CA THR A 210 5.72 21.13 -0.59
C THR A 210 5.13 22.52 -0.35
N GLY A 211 5.70 23.53 -1.02
CA GLY A 211 5.12 24.86 -0.98
C GLY A 211 3.70 24.98 -1.55
N TYR A 212 3.19 23.98 -2.27
CA TYR A 212 1.78 23.95 -2.68
C TYR A 212 0.82 23.87 -1.50
N SER A 213 1.23 23.27 -0.39
CA SER A 213 0.46 23.26 0.87
C SER A 213 0.79 24.47 1.76
N SER A 214 1.22 25.59 1.20
CA SER A 214 1.63 26.78 1.96
C SER A 214 1.05 28.07 1.35
N VAL A 215 0.91 29.13 2.15
CA VAL A 215 0.52 30.46 1.64
C VAL A 215 1.65 31.20 0.92
N ALA A 216 2.87 30.69 0.99
CA ALA A 216 3.97 31.23 0.19
C ALA A 216 3.95 30.70 -1.25
N GLY A 217 3.13 29.68 -1.52
CA GLY A 217 3.14 28.95 -2.77
C GLY A 217 4.40 28.13 -2.98
N TYR A 218 4.41 27.37 -4.07
CA TYR A 218 5.50 26.48 -4.45
C TYR A 218 6.82 27.25 -4.69
N ASP A 219 6.75 28.49 -5.20
CA ASP A 219 7.94 29.32 -5.45
C ASP A 219 8.43 30.11 -4.21
N GLY A 220 7.72 30.00 -3.08
CA GLY A 220 8.01 30.69 -1.83
C GLY A 220 7.74 32.20 -1.87
N ASN A 221 7.01 32.70 -2.88
CA ASN A 221 6.60 34.08 -3.00
C ASN A 221 5.07 34.24 -2.79
N PRO A 222 4.63 34.77 -1.65
CA PRO A 222 3.20 34.95 -1.35
C PRO A 222 2.52 36.06 -2.20
N ASN A 223 3.17 36.55 -3.26
CA ASN A 223 2.60 37.55 -4.18
C ASN A 223 2.37 36.99 -5.60
N THR A 224 2.69 35.72 -5.84
CA THR A 224 2.30 34.98 -7.05
C THR A 224 0.96 34.30 -6.76
N ASP A 225 -0.11 34.92 -7.26
CA ASP A 225 -1.53 34.67 -6.94
C ASP A 225 -2.08 33.36 -7.55
N CYS A 226 -1.25 32.33 -7.75
CA CYS A 226 -1.66 31.15 -8.52
C CYS A 226 -1.09 29.81 -8.10
N ASP A 227 -0.35 29.72 -6.99
CA ASP A 227 0.18 28.47 -6.44
C ASP A 227 0.10 28.42 -4.90
N ASP A 228 -0.62 29.37 -4.28
CA ASP A 228 -0.78 29.52 -2.85
C ASP A 228 -2.01 28.76 -2.31
N CYS A 229 -1.86 28.15 -1.14
CA CYS A 229 -2.97 27.53 -0.43
C CYS A 229 -3.48 28.44 0.69
N ASP A 230 -4.48 29.26 0.37
CA ASP A 230 -5.18 30.14 1.33
C ASP A 230 -5.77 29.40 2.54
N VAL A 231 -6.06 28.10 2.40
CA VAL A 231 -6.60 27.26 3.48
C VAL A 231 -5.51 26.97 4.53
N GLU A 232 -4.26 26.84 4.10
CA GLU A 232 -3.07 26.54 4.92
C GLU A 232 -2.33 27.82 5.36
N ALA A 233 -3.09 28.81 5.81
CA ALA A 233 -2.54 30.12 6.20
C ALA A 233 -1.66 30.10 7.46
N GLU A 234 -1.63 28.98 8.18
CA GLU A 234 -0.64 28.67 9.21
C GLU A 234 0.75 28.30 8.69
N ASN A 235 0.90 27.99 7.40
CA ASN A 235 2.14 27.55 6.80
C ASN A 235 2.75 28.67 5.93
N PRO A 236 3.50 29.63 6.52
CA PRO A 236 3.93 30.85 5.84
C PRO A 236 5.09 30.65 4.87
N SER A 237 5.62 29.44 4.75
CA SER A 237 6.71 29.09 3.87
C SER A 237 6.54 27.70 3.29
N GLY A 238 7.18 27.48 2.15
CA GLY A 238 7.18 26.22 1.45
C GLY A 238 8.59 25.85 0.98
N TYR A 239 8.81 24.56 0.72
CA TYR A 239 10.01 24.09 0.05
C TYR A 239 9.65 23.43 -1.28
N THR A 240 10.55 23.57 -2.25
CA THR A 240 10.49 22.79 -3.49
C THR A 240 10.92 21.35 -3.24
N ILE A 241 10.50 20.42 -4.10
CA ILE A 241 10.91 19.01 -4.02
C ILE A 241 12.44 18.87 -4.03
N GLY A 242 13.14 19.69 -4.82
CA GLY A 242 14.61 19.69 -4.86
C GLY A 242 15.26 20.11 -3.53
N GLN A 243 14.65 21.04 -2.80
CA GLN A 243 15.12 21.45 -1.47
C GLN A 243 14.78 20.38 -0.42
N LEU A 244 13.57 19.83 -0.44
CA LEU A 244 13.16 18.73 0.43
C LEU A 244 14.06 17.50 0.25
N ARG A 245 14.42 17.16 -0.99
CA ARG A 245 15.38 16.07 -1.28
C ARG A 245 16.72 16.29 -0.59
N SER A 246 17.23 17.52 -0.65
CA SER A 246 18.53 17.87 -0.08
C SER A 246 18.47 17.87 1.45
N ASN A 247 17.34 18.28 2.03
CA ASN A 247 17.06 18.15 3.47
C ASN A 247 16.92 16.70 3.90
N ALA A 248 16.19 15.87 3.16
CA ALA A 248 16.10 14.43 3.38
C ALA A 248 17.50 13.81 3.39
N TRP A 249 18.30 14.07 2.37
CA TRP A 249 19.66 13.55 2.28
C TRP A 249 20.55 13.97 3.46
N SER A 250 20.56 15.27 3.78
CA SER A 250 21.40 15.82 4.86
C SER A 250 20.96 15.41 6.26
N THR A 251 19.68 15.09 6.44
CA THR A 251 19.14 14.51 7.67
C THR A 251 19.11 12.97 7.62
N GLY A 252 19.70 12.37 6.59
CA GLY A 252 19.90 10.92 6.44
C GLY A 252 18.68 10.11 6.02
N ARG A 253 17.62 10.75 5.55
CA ARG A 253 16.47 10.06 4.94
C ARG A 253 16.86 9.63 3.52
N ASP A 254 16.64 8.36 3.26
CA ASP A 254 16.88 7.69 1.97
C ASP A 254 15.69 7.85 1.04
N TRP A 255 14.49 8.08 1.57
CA TRP A 255 13.29 8.27 0.77
C TRP A 255 12.28 9.19 1.45
N LEU A 256 11.36 9.75 0.66
CA LEU A 256 10.22 10.52 1.16
C LEU A 256 9.03 10.42 0.20
N THR A 257 7.82 10.63 0.70
CA THR A 257 6.62 10.77 -0.13
C THR A 257 6.10 12.19 -0.05
N ILE A 258 5.81 12.78 -1.21
CA ILE A 258 5.15 14.09 -1.28
C ILE A 258 3.65 13.88 -1.17
N THR A 259 2.99 14.57 -0.24
CA THR A 259 1.58 14.38 0.11
C THR A 259 0.88 15.73 0.30
N ASP A 260 1.02 16.64 -0.66
CA ASP A 260 0.31 17.92 -0.60
C ASP A 260 -1.20 17.72 -0.45
N HIS A 261 -1.87 18.64 0.26
CA HIS A 261 -3.31 18.56 0.50
C HIS A 261 -4.08 18.63 -0.82
N SER A 262 -5.03 17.73 -1.00
CA SER A 262 -5.87 17.67 -2.20
C SER A 262 -6.55 19.01 -2.51
N TYR A 263 -7.02 19.73 -1.49
CA TYR A 263 -7.70 21.02 -1.66
C TYR A 263 -6.75 22.21 -1.90
N CYS A 264 -5.44 22.02 -1.76
CA CYS A 264 -4.43 23.01 -2.09
C CYS A 264 -3.94 22.86 -3.53
N VAL A 265 -3.98 21.65 -4.10
CA VAL A 265 -3.52 21.37 -5.45
C VAL A 265 -4.58 21.78 -6.49
N ASN A 266 -4.24 22.75 -7.33
CA ASN A 266 -5.12 23.29 -8.36
C ASN A 266 -4.78 22.72 -9.75
N LEU A 267 -5.72 21.94 -10.32
CA LEU A 267 -5.59 21.39 -11.67
C LEU A 267 -5.72 22.44 -12.80
N PHE A 268 -6.34 23.59 -12.50
CA PHE A 268 -6.62 24.65 -13.47
C PHE A 268 -6.39 26.03 -12.84
N ASN A 269 -5.17 26.29 -12.37
CA ASN A 269 -4.85 27.56 -11.74
C ASN A 269 -4.88 28.74 -12.74
N GLY A 270 -4.96 29.96 -12.21
CA GLY A 270 -4.97 31.19 -13.01
C GLY A 270 -3.70 31.41 -13.85
N CYS A 271 -2.66 30.60 -13.62
CA CYS A 271 -1.38 30.60 -14.32
C CYS A 271 -1.30 29.54 -15.45
N GLY A 272 -2.33 28.71 -15.63
CA GLY A 272 -2.38 27.69 -16.68
C GLY A 272 -1.47 26.49 -16.42
N VAL A 273 -1.11 26.25 -15.17
CA VAL A 273 -0.34 25.07 -14.73
C VAL A 273 -1.29 24.10 -14.02
N ASN A 274 -1.16 22.82 -14.32
CA ASN A 274 -1.74 21.75 -13.50
C ASN A 274 -0.71 21.38 -12.43
N GLU A 275 -0.97 21.75 -11.18
CA GLU A 275 -0.02 21.62 -10.07
C GLU A 275 0.26 20.16 -9.71
N TRP A 276 -0.73 19.28 -9.88
CA TRP A 276 -0.51 17.84 -9.78
C TRP A 276 0.51 17.39 -10.82
N ASP A 277 0.27 17.67 -12.11
CA ASP A 277 1.17 17.27 -13.19
C ASP A 277 2.59 17.85 -13.00
N HIS A 278 2.69 19.07 -12.46
CA HIS A 278 3.97 19.69 -12.14
C HIS A 278 4.70 18.91 -11.04
N THR A 279 4.04 18.64 -9.92
CA THR A 279 4.57 17.83 -8.81
C THR A 279 5.02 16.46 -9.31
N GLN A 280 4.21 15.79 -10.15
CA GLN A 280 4.55 14.48 -10.73
C GLN A 280 5.80 14.53 -11.62
N GLN A 281 5.97 15.60 -12.40
CA GLN A 281 7.16 15.83 -13.22
C GLN A 281 8.40 16.06 -12.36
N GLU A 282 8.27 16.87 -11.32
CA GLU A 282 9.36 17.17 -10.39
C GLU A 282 9.82 15.94 -9.61
N VAL A 283 8.89 15.11 -9.13
CA VAL A 283 9.24 13.79 -8.56
C VAL A 283 10.05 12.98 -9.58
N GLY A 284 9.61 12.95 -10.84
CA GLY A 284 10.34 12.29 -11.93
C GLY A 284 11.73 12.86 -12.22
N ILE A 285 11.97 14.14 -11.91
CA ILE A 285 13.28 14.81 -12.06
C ILE A 285 14.16 14.52 -10.84
N TYR A 286 13.68 14.79 -9.63
CA TYR A 286 14.49 14.84 -8.42
C TYR A 286 14.68 13.49 -7.72
N SER A 287 13.86 12.49 -8.03
CA SER A 287 13.97 11.14 -7.46
C SER A 287 15.18 10.36 -8.01
N TYR A 288 15.68 9.43 -7.20
CA TYR A 288 16.63 8.40 -7.63
C TYR A 288 16.05 7.61 -8.84
N PRO A 289 16.84 7.28 -9.88
CA PRO A 289 18.31 7.31 -9.96
C PRO A 289 18.93 8.58 -10.54
N ASN A 290 18.17 9.67 -10.75
CA ASN A 290 18.68 10.84 -11.48
C ASN A 290 19.79 11.62 -10.74
N TYR A 291 19.92 11.43 -9.43
CA TYR A 291 20.91 12.08 -8.57
C TYR A 291 21.77 11.04 -7.81
N PRO A 292 22.69 10.33 -8.50
CA PRO A 292 23.41 9.21 -7.91
C PRO A 292 24.39 9.58 -6.78
N ASN A 293 24.72 10.87 -6.62
CA ASN A 293 25.59 11.36 -5.54
C ASN A 293 24.81 11.71 -4.25
N GLU A 294 23.49 11.89 -4.37
CA GLU A 294 22.55 12.16 -3.26
C GLU A 294 21.32 11.25 -3.48
N PRO A 295 21.48 9.92 -3.39
CA PRO A 295 20.42 8.98 -3.72
C PRO A 295 19.28 9.08 -2.71
N VAL A 296 18.27 9.87 -3.07
CA VAL A 296 16.99 9.96 -2.34
C VAL A 296 15.87 9.54 -3.28
N LEU A 297 15.11 8.53 -2.87
CA LEU A 297 13.94 8.08 -3.59
C LEU A 297 12.73 8.92 -3.18
N ILE A 298 12.20 9.70 -4.11
CA ILE A 298 11.01 10.51 -3.91
C ILE A 298 9.82 9.80 -4.56
N VAL A 299 8.75 9.64 -3.81
CA VAL A 299 7.51 8.98 -4.22
C VAL A 299 6.40 10.00 -4.38
N ARG A 300 5.52 9.71 -5.33
CA ARG A 300 4.32 10.47 -5.66
C ARG A 300 3.23 10.16 -4.65
N GLY A 301 2.54 11.18 -4.16
CA GLY A 301 1.37 10.98 -3.33
C GLY A 301 0.54 12.24 -3.20
N GLU A 302 -0.45 12.16 -2.33
CA GLU A 302 -1.40 13.22 -2.01
C GLU A 302 -1.91 12.97 -0.58
N GLU A 303 -2.18 14.04 0.18
CA GLU A 303 -3.03 13.93 1.36
C GLU A 303 -4.47 14.24 0.96
N VAL A 304 -5.26 13.20 0.76
CA VAL A 304 -6.64 13.27 0.30
C VAL A 304 -7.53 13.61 1.48
N SER A 305 -8.25 14.73 1.40
CA SER A 305 -9.35 15.00 2.32
C SER A 305 -10.57 14.15 1.97
N LEU A 306 -11.12 13.44 2.96
CA LEU A 306 -12.35 12.62 2.83
C LEU A 306 -13.42 12.96 3.90
N GLU A 307 -14.71 12.78 3.55
CA GLU A 307 -15.82 12.88 4.52
C GLU A 307 -15.89 11.60 5.34
N GLU A 308 -16.06 11.71 6.65
CA GLU A 308 -16.19 10.52 7.48
C GLU A 308 -17.62 9.90 7.40
N ASP A 309 -17.67 8.58 7.15
CA ASP A 309 -18.85 7.72 6.99
C ASP A 309 -19.64 7.45 8.28
N SER A 310 -19.22 8.00 9.43
CA SER A 310 -19.77 7.66 10.74
C SER A 310 -20.66 8.75 11.36
N TYR A 311 -21.93 8.41 11.59
CA TYR A 311 -22.86 9.20 12.42
C TYR A 311 -22.40 9.37 13.90
N LEU A 312 -21.32 8.70 14.31
CA LEU A 312 -20.76 8.78 15.66
C LEU A 312 -19.81 9.96 15.86
N CYS A 313 -19.32 10.59 14.78
CA CYS A 313 -18.56 11.83 14.92
C CYS A 313 -19.48 12.94 15.47
N LEU A 314 -19.03 13.63 16.52
CA LEU A 314 -19.79 14.74 17.12
C LEU A 314 -19.77 16.03 16.26
N ALA A 315 -19.17 16.00 15.07
CA ALA A 315 -19.16 17.06 14.07
C ALA A 315 -18.86 16.51 12.65
N ASP A 316 -19.33 17.20 11.61
CA ASP A 316 -18.95 17.01 10.20
C ASP A 316 -17.44 17.34 10.03
N LEU A 317 -16.57 16.44 10.45
CA LEU A 317 -15.12 16.58 10.34
C LEU A 317 -14.62 15.85 9.09
N ALA A 318 -13.70 16.49 8.41
CA ALA A 318 -12.90 15.90 7.37
C ALA A 318 -11.89 14.93 8.00
N CYS A 319 -11.49 13.90 7.26
CA CYS A 319 -10.40 13.01 7.66
C CYS A 319 -9.34 12.99 6.55
N HIS A 320 -8.08 12.81 6.91
CA HIS A 320 -6.98 12.82 5.94
C HIS A 320 -6.51 11.39 5.65
N LEU A 321 -6.43 11.07 4.36
CA LEU A 321 -5.91 9.82 3.84
C LEU A 321 -4.68 10.10 2.98
N GLY A 322 -3.52 9.59 3.40
CA GLY A 322 -2.35 9.54 2.54
C GLY A 322 -2.57 8.55 1.40
N GLY A 323 -2.56 9.05 0.16
CA GLY A 323 -2.57 8.24 -1.05
C GLY A 323 -1.18 8.18 -1.66
N GLN A 324 -0.38 7.17 -1.34
CA GLN A 324 0.98 7.03 -1.87
C GLN A 324 1.01 6.19 -3.15
N PHE A 325 2.00 6.42 -4.00
CA PHE A 325 2.20 5.72 -5.28
C PHE A 325 1.04 5.88 -6.28
N MET A 326 0.25 6.94 -6.14
CA MET A 326 -0.86 7.25 -7.04
C MET A 326 -0.39 7.84 -8.37
N ASN A 327 -1.20 7.65 -9.42
CA ASN A 327 -0.92 8.19 -10.76
C ASN A 327 -1.90 9.30 -11.15
N THR A 328 -3.09 9.31 -10.58
CA THR A 328 -4.12 10.31 -10.83
C THR A 328 -4.53 10.96 -9.53
N TYR A 329 -4.62 12.29 -9.58
CA TYR A 329 -5.13 13.14 -8.51
C TYR A 329 -6.54 12.71 -8.08
N ILE A 330 -6.80 12.67 -6.77
CA ILE A 330 -8.12 12.45 -6.20
C ILE A 330 -8.64 13.78 -5.66
N SER A 331 -9.66 14.33 -6.31
CA SER A 331 -10.29 15.57 -5.86
C SER A 331 -10.80 15.43 -4.42
N GLY A 332 -10.27 16.24 -3.51
CA GLY A 332 -10.74 16.36 -2.13
C GLY A 332 -11.11 17.80 -1.82
N GLY A 333 -12.21 17.98 -1.08
CA GLY A 333 -12.74 19.29 -0.71
C GLY A 333 -12.50 19.58 0.77
N SER A 334 -12.25 20.85 1.13
CA SER A 334 -11.89 21.20 2.51
C SER A 334 -12.95 20.79 3.54
N ILE A 335 -14.26 20.94 3.25
CA ILE A 335 -15.36 20.63 4.21
C ILE A 335 -16.73 20.34 3.52
N THR A 336 -16.73 19.93 2.26
CA THR A 336 -17.82 19.24 1.55
C THR A 336 -17.16 18.31 0.57
N GLN A 337 -17.21 17.02 0.84
CA GLN A 337 -16.28 16.11 0.21
C GLN A 337 -17.03 15.24 -0.77
N ASP A 338 -16.42 15.03 -1.93
CA ASP A 338 -17.04 14.24 -2.99
C ASP A 338 -17.03 12.74 -2.66
N TYR A 339 -16.17 12.35 -1.71
CA TYR A 339 -15.93 10.97 -1.33
C TYR A 339 -15.93 10.77 0.18
N THR A 340 -16.46 9.63 0.58
CA THR A 340 -16.38 9.15 1.96
C THR A 340 -15.01 8.52 2.26
N SER A 341 -14.68 8.32 3.53
CA SER A 341 -13.42 7.72 3.97
C SER A 341 -13.17 6.34 3.35
N GLN A 342 -14.19 5.47 3.29
CA GLN A 342 -14.08 4.17 2.60
C GLN A 342 -13.98 4.32 1.08
N GLN A 343 -14.68 5.28 0.47
CA GLN A 343 -14.57 5.55 -0.96
C GLN A 343 -13.16 6.03 -1.33
N GLY A 344 -12.54 6.88 -0.52
CA GLY A 344 -11.16 7.31 -0.72
C GLY A 344 -10.17 6.16 -0.61
N ILE A 345 -10.28 5.29 0.40
CA ILE A 345 -9.47 4.06 0.48
C ILE A 345 -9.60 3.23 -0.80
N ASN A 346 -10.84 3.02 -1.25
CA ASN A 346 -11.10 2.27 -2.48
C ASN A 346 -10.48 2.95 -3.70
N LEU A 347 -10.56 4.27 -3.83
CA LEU A 347 -10.01 5.02 -4.96
C LEU A 347 -8.47 4.97 -5.00
N VAL A 348 -7.81 5.09 -3.84
CA VAL A 348 -6.35 4.93 -3.75
C VAL A 348 -5.95 3.51 -4.13
N ASN A 349 -6.59 2.51 -3.55
CA ASN A 349 -6.30 1.09 -3.81
C ASN A 349 -6.57 0.70 -5.27
N TRP A 350 -7.64 1.24 -5.86
CA TRP A 350 -8.02 1.06 -7.26
C TRP A 350 -6.95 1.58 -8.24
N GLN A 351 -6.18 2.59 -7.83
CA GLN A 351 -5.01 3.05 -8.57
C GLN A 351 -3.74 2.22 -8.32
N ASN A 352 -3.85 1.12 -7.56
CA ASN A 352 -2.71 0.38 -7.01
C ASN A 352 -1.81 1.31 -6.17
N GLY A 353 -2.40 2.30 -5.49
CA GLY A 353 -1.73 3.11 -4.49
C GLY A 353 -1.72 2.43 -3.12
N LEU A 354 -0.98 3.00 -2.18
CA LEU A 354 -1.08 2.64 -0.76
C LEU A 354 -1.96 3.67 -0.08
N SER A 355 -2.97 3.20 0.64
CA SER A 355 -3.87 4.02 1.44
C SER A 355 -3.41 4.00 2.89
N ILE A 356 -3.02 5.15 3.41
CA ILE A 356 -2.57 5.33 4.79
C ILE A 356 -3.53 6.28 5.50
N ILE A 357 -4.11 5.81 6.60
CA ILE A 357 -4.92 6.65 7.48
C ILE A 357 -3.96 7.60 8.21
N ASN A 358 -3.99 8.88 7.87
CA ASN A 358 -3.10 9.88 8.46
C ASN A 358 -3.68 10.36 9.81
N HIS A 359 -2.78 10.54 10.79
CA HIS A 359 -2.98 11.08 12.14
C HIS A 359 -4.41 10.89 12.70
N PRO A 360 -4.92 9.64 12.81
CA PRO A 360 -6.34 9.34 12.96
C PRO A 360 -7.01 9.84 14.22
N ALA A 361 -6.23 10.19 15.24
CA ALA A 361 -6.74 10.62 16.54
C ALA A 361 -6.65 12.13 16.75
N ASN A 362 -6.33 12.90 15.71
CA ASN A 362 -6.29 14.36 15.77
C ASN A 362 -7.70 14.91 16.06
N LEU A 363 -7.82 15.92 16.93
CA LEU A 363 -9.11 16.54 17.28
C LEU A 363 -9.89 17.10 16.08
N TYR A 364 -9.20 17.46 14.99
CA TYR A 364 -9.79 18.15 13.84
C TYR A 364 -9.99 17.25 12.63
N TRP A 365 -9.17 16.21 12.51
CA TRP A 365 -9.11 15.30 11.36
C TRP A 365 -9.36 13.84 11.77
N ASP A 366 -10.31 13.66 12.71
CA ASP A 366 -10.56 12.41 13.43
C ASP A 366 -11.19 11.33 12.52
N TRP A 367 -10.64 10.12 12.60
CA TRP A 367 -11.19 8.93 11.98
C TRP A 367 -12.09 8.18 12.98
N CYS A 368 -13.37 8.58 13.06
CA CYS A 368 -14.30 7.98 14.04
C CYS A 368 -14.83 6.59 13.61
N SER A 369 -14.73 6.23 12.33
CA SER A 369 -15.17 4.94 11.78
C SER A 369 -14.13 3.88 12.07
N GLU A 370 -14.48 2.96 12.95
CA GLU A 370 -13.81 1.67 13.06
C GLU A 370 -14.34 0.66 12.02
N GLY A 371 -15.21 1.09 11.10
CA GLY A 371 -15.83 0.24 10.09
C GLY A 371 -15.08 0.17 8.77
N ASN A 372 -14.17 1.11 8.52
CA ASN A 372 -13.37 1.16 7.29
C ASN A 372 -12.49 -0.08 7.18
N SER A 373 -12.12 -0.46 5.96
CA SER A 373 -11.31 -1.64 5.66
C SER A 373 -10.57 -1.51 4.33
N GLY A 374 -9.53 -2.33 4.15
CA GLY A 374 -8.74 -2.38 2.93
C GLY A 374 -7.59 -1.37 2.87
N GLU A 375 -7.41 -0.52 3.89
CA GLU A 375 -6.25 0.36 3.93
C GLU A 375 -4.93 -0.41 4.10
N THR A 376 -3.82 0.17 3.64
CA THR A 376 -2.49 -0.41 3.82
C THR A 376 -2.01 -0.26 5.27
N GLY A 377 -2.27 0.89 5.90
CA GLY A 377 -1.79 1.14 7.26
C GLY A 377 -2.29 2.42 7.87
N VAL A 378 -1.72 2.72 9.04
CA VAL A 378 -2.10 3.85 9.88
C VAL A 378 -0.83 4.61 10.26
N GLU A 379 -0.86 5.93 10.10
CA GLU A 379 0.12 6.84 10.68
C GLU A 379 -0.10 6.89 12.19
N ILE A 380 0.65 6.09 12.92
CA ILE A 380 0.54 5.97 14.39
C ILE A 380 1.40 6.99 15.14
N TRP A 381 2.25 7.72 14.41
CA TRP A 381 3.12 8.73 14.96
C TRP A 381 3.28 9.88 13.97
N ASN A 382 2.83 11.06 14.37
CA ASN A 382 2.90 12.30 13.62
C ASN A 382 3.59 13.39 14.44
N GLY A 383 4.72 13.93 13.95
CA GLY A 383 5.50 14.95 14.67
C GLY A 383 6.02 14.55 16.06
N GLU A 384 5.94 15.47 17.03
CA GLU A 384 6.36 15.20 18.42
C GLU A 384 5.40 14.23 19.14
N TRP A 385 5.95 13.21 19.81
CA TRP A 385 5.14 12.20 20.49
C TRP A 385 4.23 12.80 21.58
N ASP A 386 2.91 12.66 21.41
CA ASP A 386 1.90 13.16 22.35
C ASP A 386 0.75 12.16 22.62
N ASN A 387 -0.38 12.66 23.14
CA ASN A 387 -1.53 11.80 23.47
C ASN A 387 -2.34 11.37 22.22
N TYR A 388 -2.26 12.10 21.12
CA TYR A 388 -2.89 11.69 19.86
C TYR A 388 -2.18 10.48 19.28
N ASP A 389 -0.84 10.41 19.33
CA ASP A 389 -0.09 9.23 18.90
C ASP A 389 -0.44 7.99 19.74
N VAL A 390 -0.57 8.17 21.06
CA VAL A 390 -1.03 7.08 21.95
C VAL A 390 -2.41 6.57 21.53
N ASN A 391 -3.33 7.47 21.15
CA ASN A 391 -4.65 7.09 20.67
C ASN A 391 -4.60 6.48 19.26
N ALA A 392 -3.71 6.93 18.38
CA ALA A 392 -3.50 6.39 17.05
C ALA A 392 -2.94 4.95 17.12
N VAL A 393 -2.00 4.68 18.03
CA VAL A 393 -1.54 3.31 18.33
C VAL A 393 -2.71 2.45 18.80
N GLN A 394 -3.57 2.96 19.69
CA GLN A 394 -4.75 2.21 20.15
C GLN A 394 -5.75 1.97 19.01
N TYR A 395 -5.95 2.95 18.12
CA TYR A 395 -6.78 2.81 16.93
C TYR A 395 -6.25 1.66 16.06
N TRP A 396 -4.96 1.70 15.71
CA TRP A 396 -4.30 0.66 14.95
C TRP A 396 -4.36 -0.72 15.61
N VAL A 397 -4.11 -0.83 16.92
CA VAL A 397 -4.20 -2.10 17.66
C VAL A 397 -5.61 -2.71 17.59
N ARG A 398 -6.68 -1.89 17.61
CA ARG A 398 -8.06 -2.40 17.45
C ARG A 398 -8.30 -2.96 16.05
N ARG A 399 -7.69 -2.38 15.01
CA ARG A 399 -7.69 -2.94 13.63
C ARG A 399 -7.01 -4.31 13.61
N LEU A 400 -5.83 -4.43 14.21
CA LEU A 400 -5.09 -5.71 14.30
C LEU A 400 -5.91 -6.79 15.03
N LEU A 401 -6.56 -6.43 16.13
CA LEU A 401 -7.40 -7.34 16.90
C LEU A 401 -8.70 -7.71 16.19
N ARG A 402 -9.19 -6.89 15.26
CA ARG A 402 -10.28 -7.25 14.33
C ARG A 402 -9.82 -8.28 13.28
N GLY A 403 -8.52 -8.42 13.09
CA GLY A 403 -7.90 -9.30 12.09
C GLY A 403 -7.42 -8.58 10.84
N ASP A 404 -7.48 -7.24 10.83
CA ASP A 404 -6.96 -6.47 9.71
C ASP A 404 -5.44 -6.55 9.69
N LYS A 405 -4.86 -6.79 8.52
CA LYS A 405 -3.40 -6.74 8.30
C LYS A 405 -2.92 -5.31 8.07
N THR A 406 -3.24 -4.49 9.06
CA THR A 406 -2.86 -3.11 9.33
C THR A 406 -1.36 -2.88 9.52
N TYR A 407 -0.64 -2.00 8.82
CA TYR A 407 0.76 -1.69 9.19
C TYR A 407 0.92 -0.32 9.87
N ALA A 408 1.92 -0.24 10.75
CA ALA A 408 2.26 0.97 11.45
C ALA A 408 3.19 1.83 10.60
N PHE A 409 2.79 3.08 10.40
CA PHE A 409 3.55 4.09 9.69
C PHE A 409 3.71 5.35 10.53
N SER A 410 4.57 6.23 10.05
CA SER A 410 4.79 7.56 10.60
C SER A 410 5.03 8.56 9.50
N GLY A 411 4.80 9.82 9.83
CA GLY A 411 5.11 10.94 8.97
C GLY A 411 5.41 12.19 9.79
N SER A 412 6.24 13.07 9.25
CA SER A 412 6.50 14.35 9.92
C SER A 412 5.34 15.32 9.79
N ASP A 413 4.53 15.21 8.72
CA ASP A 413 3.55 16.22 8.31
C ASP A 413 4.22 17.61 8.19
N THR A 414 5.48 17.60 7.74
CA THR A 414 6.25 18.83 7.63
C THR A 414 5.74 19.65 6.46
N HIS A 415 5.35 20.89 6.77
CA HIS A 415 5.04 21.94 5.80
C HIS A 415 6.26 22.85 5.54
N ASP A 416 7.33 22.61 6.29
CA ASP A 416 8.58 23.34 6.22
C ASP A 416 9.74 22.37 5.95
N SER A 417 10.75 22.32 6.81
CA SER A 417 11.91 21.46 6.64
C SER A 417 11.70 20.12 7.30
N ILE A 418 12.23 19.06 6.69
CA ILE A 418 12.43 17.77 7.37
C ILE A 418 13.43 18.00 8.50
N GLU A 419 13.00 17.82 9.75
CA GLU A 419 13.83 18.05 10.92
C GLU A 419 14.53 16.75 11.37
N ASN A 420 15.48 16.92 12.28
CA ASN A 420 16.12 15.77 12.90
C ASN A 420 15.21 15.22 13.99
N TYR A 421 15.11 13.89 14.04
CA TYR A 421 14.31 13.17 15.02
C TYR A 421 12.80 13.32 14.88
N ASP A 422 12.34 13.89 13.76
CA ASP A 422 10.98 13.65 13.29
C ASP A 422 10.76 12.14 13.15
N PRO A 423 9.53 11.67 13.42
CA PRO A 423 9.21 10.27 13.27
C PRO A 423 9.37 9.86 11.80
N MET A 424 9.92 8.67 11.59
CA MET A 424 10.25 8.14 10.29
C MET A 424 10.07 6.63 10.26
N ASN A 425 10.12 6.07 9.05
CA ASN A 425 9.95 4.65 8.80
C ASN A 425 11.29 4.06 8.38
N GLY A 426 11.72 2.98 9.04
CA GLY A 426 12.76 2.10 8.51
C GLY A 426 12.12 1.00 7.68
N ALA A 427 12.39 0.92 6.38
CA ALA A 427 11.80 -0.05 5.46
C ALA A 427 12.85 -0.98 4.86
N TYR A 428 12.53 -2.28 4.73
CA TYR A 428 13.41 -3.28 4.14
C TYR A 428 13.14 -3.49 2.66
N LEU A 429 14.10 -3.12 1.81
CA LEU A 429 14.01 -3.17 0.36
C LEU A 429 15.06 -4.13 -0.20
N THR A 430 14.60 -5.15 -0.91
CA THR A 430 15.51 -6.05 -1.67
C THR A 430 16.18 -5.32 -2.84
N GLU A 431 15.56 -4.25 -3.33
CA GLU A 431 16.08 -3.34 -4.34
C GLU A 431 15.70 -1.90 -3.98
N PHE A 432 16.67 -0.98 -4.00
CA PHE A 432 16.42 0.44 -3.76
C PHE A 432 15.76 1.11 -4.98
N SER A 433 14.43 0.97 -5.05
CA SER A 433 13.59 1.46 -6.15
C SER A 433 12.18 1.80 -5.64
N ALA A 434 11.40 2.56 -6.43
CA ALA A 434 10.01 2.87 -6.09
C ALA A 434 9.14 1.61 -5.92
N SER A 435 9.34 0.60 -6.77
CA SER A 435 8.64 -0.69 -6.66
C SER A 435 9.08 -1.47 -5.42
N GLY A 436 10.37 -1.48 -5.10
CA GLY A 436 10.91 -2.10 -3.89
C GLY A 436 10.37 -1.45 -2.62
N LEU A 437 10.33 -0.12 -2.56
CA LEU A 437 9.75 0.63 -1.44
C LEU A 437 8.26 0.36 -1.30
N LYS A 438 7.51 0.43 -2.39
CA LYS A 438 6.07 0.13 -2.38
C LYS A 438 5.82 -1.29 -1.85
N TYR A 439 6.55 -2.29 -2.36
CA TYR A 439 6.43 -3.67 -1.90
C TYR A 439 6.71 -3.80 -0.41
N ALA A 440 7.77 -3.15 0.10
CA ALA A 440 8.14 -3.18 1.51
C ALA A 440 7.03 -2.61 2.40
N LEU A 441 6.51 -1.43 2.05
CA LEU A 441 5.44 -0.77 2.81
C LEU A 441 4.11 -1.54 2.72
N GLN A 442 3.74 -1.99 1.52
CA GLN A 442 2.52 -2.78 1.27
C GLN A 442 2.49 -4.09 2.05
N ASN A 443 3.65 -4.67 2.34
CA ASN A 443 3.77 -5.93 3.08
C ASN A 443 4.16 -5.72 4.55
N GLY A 444 4.23 -4.48 5.05
CA GLY A 444 4.57 -4.20 6.44
C GLY A 444 6.02 -4.53 6.83
N HIS A 445 6.93 -4.57 5.85
CA HIS A 445 8.37 -4.76 6.08
C HIS A 445 9.01 -3.45 6.57
N SER A 446 8.38 -2.81 7.55
CA SER A 446 8.73 -1.50 8.08
C SER A 446 8.51 -1.38 9.59
N PHE A 447 9.25 -0.47 10.21
CA PHE A 447 9.07 -0.05 11.59
C PHE A 447 9.08 1.48 11.67
N VAL A 448 8.37 2.03 12.66
CA VAL A 448 8.30 3.46 12.97
C VAL A 448 9.37 3.81 14.01
N THR A 449 10.06 4.94 13.88
CA THR A 449 11.11 5.37 14.81
C THR A 449 11.37 6.87 14.80
N ASN A 450 11.95 7.43 15.87
CA ASN A 450 12.62 8.74 15.86
C ASN A 450 14.13 8.65 16.16
N GLY A 451 14.73 7.48 15.99
CA GLY A 451 16.17 7.26 16.18
C GLY A 451 16.54 5.77 16.29
N PRO A 452 16.01 5.03 17.29
CA PRO A 452 16.36 3.63 17.47
C PRO A 452 15.96 2.73 16.29
N ALA A 453 16.70 1.66 16.06
CA ALA A 453 16.26 0.60 15.17
C ALA A 453 15.61 -0.53 15.98
N LEU A 454 14.49 -1.06 15.48
CA LEU A 454 13.83 -2.23 16.03
C LEU A 454 13.30 -3.09 14.88
N VAL A 455 13.82 -4.31 14.74
CA VAL A 455 13.36 -5.25 13.71
C VAL A 455 12.94 -6.54 14.38
N LEU A 456 11.73 -7.00 14.05
CA LEU A 456 11.13 -8.20 14.60
C LEU A 456 11.09 -9.29 13.52
N TRP A 457 11.58 -10.47 13.88
CA TRP A 457 11.32 -11.71 13.16
C TRP A 457 10.55 -12.67 14.06
N GLY A 458 9.71 -13.52 13.47
CA GLY A 458 9.03 -14.60 14.15
C GLY A 458 8.97 -15.87 13.32
N TRP A 459 9.12 -17.02 13.96
CA TRP A 459 8.92 -18.32 13.32
C TRP A 459 8.52 -19.39 14.33
N SER A 460 7.98 -20.51 13.86
CA SER A 460 7.63 -21.61 14.74
C SER A 460 8.83 -22.54 15.01
N SER A 461 8.82 -23.25 16.13
CA SER A 461 9.85 -24.22 16.51
C SER A 461 10.00 -25.41 15.54
N SER A 462 9.03 -25.65 14.66
CA SER A 462 9.09 -26.71 13.64
C SER A 462 9.58 -26.20 12.27
N SER A 463 9.76 -24.89 12.13
CA SER A 463 10.20 -24.26 10.89
C SER A 463 11.65 -23.78 11.03
N PRO A 464 12.46 -23.85 9.96
CA PRO A 464 13.74 -23.14 9.93
C PRO A 464 13.50 -21.61 9.96
N PHE A 465 14.52 -20.85 10.32
CA PHE A 465 14.52 -19.40 10.16
C PHE A 465 14.88 -19.05 8.72
N GLU A 466 14.04 -18.27 8.04
CA GLU A 466 14.34 -17.68 6.73
C GLU A 466 14.06 -16.18 6.79
N TYR A 467 15.12 -15.38 6.59
CA TYR A 467 15.10 -13.95 6.87
C TYR A 467 13.90 -13.21 6.27
N ASN A 468 13.67 -13.37 4.95
CA ASN A 468 12.62 -12.65 4.23
C ASN A 468 11.20 -13.16 4.54
N GLN A 469 11.06 -14.37 5.08
CA GLN A 469 9.75 -14.98 5.36
C GLN A 469 9.33 -14.81 6.82
N CYS A 470 10.31 -14.67 7.71
CA CYS A 470 10.09 -14.49 9.14
C CYS A 470 9.99 -13.02 9.55
N LEU A 471 10.28 -12.08 8.64
CA LEU A 471 10.27 -10.64 8.92
C LEU A 471 8.88 -10.12 9.29
N MET A 472 8.81 -9.08 10.13
CA MET A 472 7.60 -8.29 10.39
C MET A 472 6.86 -7.94 9.10
N GLY A 473 5.53 -7.92 9.20
CA GLY A 473 4.60 -7.83 8.07
C GLY A 473 4.14 -9.19 7.55
N ASN A 474 4.99 -10.23 7.61
CA ASN A 474 4.65 -11.55 7.12
C ASN A 474 3.73 -12.34 8.07
N THR A 475 3.10 -13.38 7.50
CA THR A 475 2.38 -14.42 8.23
C THR A 475 3.15 -15.71 8.21
N VAL A 476 3.47 -16.24 9.39
CA VAL A 476 4.18 -17.52 9.51
C VAL A 476 3.22 -18.62 9.96
N PRO A 477 3.06 -19.70 9.20
CA PRO A 477 2.19 -20.79 9.59
C PRO A 477 2.75 -21.51 10.82
N ARG A 478 1.86 -21.91 11.72
CA ARG A 478 2.19 -22.73 12.90
C ARG A 478 1.16 -23.81 13.14
N LEU A 479 1.56 -24.88 13.82
CA LEU A 479 0.63 -25.89 14.32
C LEU A 479 0.22 -25.55 15.77
N PRO A 480 -0.92 -26.11 16.24
CA PRO A 480 -1.33 -25.94 17.63
C PRO A 480 -0.26 -26.44 18.60
N GLY A 481 0.00 -25.66 19.65
CA GLY A 481 0.98 -26.00 20.69
C GLY A 481 2.45 -25.81 20.27
N GLU A 482 2.74 -25.38 19.05
CA GLU A 482 4.10 -25.01 18.66
C GLU A 482 4.57 -23.76 19.40
N THR A 483 5.86 -23.73 19.72
CA THR A 483 6.50 -22.52 20.25
C THR A 483 6.77 -21.57 19.10
N VAL A 484 6.32 -20.32 19.22
CA VAL A 484 6.75 -19.21 18.37
C VAL A 484 8.02 -18.63 18.98
N ILE A 485 9.09 -18.61 18.19
CA ILE A 485 10.37 -18.00 18.48
C ILE A 485 10.36 -16.61 17.84
N LEU A 486 10.62 -15.58 18.64
CA LEU A 486 10.73 -14.21 18.16
C LEU A 486 12.18 -13.77 18.33
N GLN A 487 12.76 -13.20 17.29
CA GLN A 487 14.07 -12.55 17.37
C GLN A 487 13.86 -11.06 17.14
N VAL A 488 14.44 -10.25 18.02
CA VAL A 488 14.43 -8.80 17.89
C VAL A 488 15.84 -8.30 17.76
N TYR A 489 16.15 -7.63 16.66
CA TYR A 489 17.29 -6.74 16.59
C TYR A 489 16.91 -5.40 17.18
N TYR A 490 17.78 -4.83 18.00
CA TYR A 490 17.64 -3.47 18.47
C TYR A 490 18.94 -2.70 18.31
N GLY A 491 18.81 -1.40 18.05
CA GLY A 491 19.89 -0.43 18.17
C GLY A 491 19.35 0.82 18.85
N THR A 492 19.75 1.09 20.09
CA THR A 492 19.28 2.26 20.87
C THR A 492 20.00 3.55 20.45
N TRP A 493 20.33 3.66 19.17
CA TRP A 493 21.03 4.80 18.62
C TRP A 493 20.21 6.08 18.81
N ASN A 494 20.87 7.14 19.26
CA ASN A 494 20.25 8.43 19.56
C ASN A 494 19.04 8.37 20.52
N ALA A 495 18.98 7.38 21.40
CA ALA A 495 18.01 7.32 22.49
C ALA A 495 18.69 6.88 23.79
N GLN A 496 18.11 7.27 24.92
CA GLN A 496 18.52 6.70 26.20
C GLN A 496 18.22 5.19 26.22
N PRO A 497 19.07 4.37 26.87
CA PRO A 497 18.75 2.98 27.15
C PRO A 497 17.36 2.83 27.76
N GLY A 498 16.67 1.75 27.44
CA GLY A 498 15.25 1.60 27.72
C GLY A 498 14.80 0.15 27.73
N TYR A 499 13.50 -0.06 27.53
CA TYR A 499 12.91 -1.40 27.48
C TYR A 499 12.26 -1.66 26.14
N ILE A 500 12.54 -2.83 25.59
CA ILE A 500 11.75 -3.42 24.51
C ILE A 500 10.62 -4.20 25.15
N TYR A 501 9.39 -4.02 24.68
CA TYR A 501 8.23 -4.81 25.06
C TYR A 501 7.74 -5.59 23.86
N ILE A 502 7.43 -6.87 24.08
CA ILE A 502 6.78 -7.73 23.10
C ILE A 502 5.32 -7.89 23.47
N TYR A 503 4.45 -7.50 22.55
CA TYR A 503 3.01 -7.66 22.68
C TYR A 503 2.54 -8.84 21.86
N ARG A 504 1.51 -9.52 22.37
CA ARG A 504 0.76 -10.55 21.66
C ARG A 504 -0.70 -10.14 21.59
N GLY A 505 -1.22 -10.02 20.37
CA GLY A 505 -2.65 -9.91 20.12
C GLY A 505 -3.21 -11.22 19.58
N VAL A 506 -4.44 -11.55 19.97
CA VAL A 506 -5.20 -12.67 19.42
C VAL A 506 -6.44 -12.09 18.77
N VAL A 507 -6.67 -12.40 17.50
CA VAL A 507 -7.82 -11.86 16.75
C VAL A 507 -9.13 -12.18 17.48
N GLY A 508 -10.02 -11.20 17.56
CA GLY A 508 -11.28 -11.24 18.31
C GLY A 508 -11.16 -10.87 19.80
N GLN A 509 -9.96 -10.64 20.33
CA GLN A 509 -9.78 -10.15 21.71
C GLN A 509 -9.87 -8.61 21.79
N PRO A 510 -10.23 -8.05 22.96
CA PRO A 510 -10.39 -6.60 23.12
C PRO A 510 -9.07 -5.81 23.28
N TYR A 511 -7.96 -6.48 23.56
CA TYR A 511 -6.64 -5.86 23.72
C TYR A 511 -5.52 -6.87 23.43
N ASP A 512 -4.36 -6.39 22.98
CA ASP A 512 -3.12 -7.16 23.04
C ASP A 512 -2.48 -7.04 24.43
N ILE A 513 -1.59 -7.97 24.76
CA ILE A 513 -0.95 -8.04 26.08
C ILE A 513 0.57 -8.10 25.95
N PRO A 514 1.32 -7.38 26.82
CA PRO A 514 2.77 -7.54 26.88
C PRO A 514 3.10 -8.92 27.46
N ILE A 515 3.85 -9.71 26.72
CA ILE A 515 4.24 -11.08 27.12
C ILE A 515 5.69 -11.17 27.60
N ALA A 516 6.54 -10.22 27.21
CA ALA A 516 7.93 -10.16 27.62
C ALA A 516 8.48 -8.72 27.55
N SER A 517 9.59 -8.49 28.24
CA SER A 517 10.37 -7.26 28.09
C SER A 517 11.87 -7.53 28.20
N HIS A 518 12.69 -6.67 27.60
CA HIS A 518 14.15 -6.74 27.65
C HIS A 518 14.73 -5.33 27.82
N TYR A 519 15.69 -5.18 28.73
CA TYR A 519 16.41 -3.90 28.86
C TYR A 519 17.46 -3.77 27.75
N ALA A 520 17.29 -2.78 26.90
CA ALA A 520 18.11 -2.56 25.71
C ALA A 520 19.05 -1.37 25.89
N SER A 521 20.33 -1.61 25.57
CA SER A 521 21.37 -0.59 25.51
C SER A 521 22.38 -0.95 24.42
N GLY A 522 22.74 0.00 23.55
CA GLY A 522 23.62 -0.28 22.41
C GLY A 522 22.85 -1.03 21.31
N SER A 523 23.51 -1.96 20.63
CA SER A 523 22.91 -2.77 19.57
C SER A 523 23.17 -4.26 19.78
N ASP A 524 22.14 -5.09 19.72
CA ASP A 524 22.24 -6.56 19.85
C ASP A 524 20.97 -7.24 19.32
N TYR A 525 20.96 -8.57 19.36
CA TYR A 525 19.77 -9.39 19.17
C TYR A 525 19.26 -9.94 20.50
N HIS A 526 17.94 -10.09 20.63
CA HIS A 526 17.32 -10.79 21.74
C HIS A 526 16.27 -11.78 21.24
N PHE A 527 16.14 -12.92 21.93
CA PHE A 527 15.16 -13.96 21.61
C PHE A 527 14.07 -14.01 22.67
N PHE A 528 12.82 -14.09 22.21
CA PHE A 528 11.64 -14.36 23.02
C PHE A 528 10.96 -15.64 22.54
N TYR A 529 10.19 -16.25 23.43
CA TYR A 529 9.51 -17.52 23.17
C TYR A 529 8.10 -17.43 23.72
N ASP A 530 7.13 -17.89 22.92
CA ASP A 530 5.74 -17.97 23.33
C ASP A 530 5.08 -19.23 22.79
N VAL A 531 4.05 -19.73 23.47
CA VAL A 531 3.22 -20.84 22.99
C VAL A 531 1.78 -20.32 22.93
N PRO A 532 1.40 -19.62 21.85
CA PRO A 532 0.13 -18.93 21.79
C PRO A 532 -1.05 -19.91 21.72
N SER A 533 -2.09 -19.62 22.50
CA SER A 533 -3.43 -20.18 22.31
C SER A 533 -4.24 -19.30 21.36
N GLY A 534 -4.91 -19.88 20.36
CA GLY A 534 -5.70 -19.16 19.34
C GLY A 534 -5.33 -19.58 17.93
N SER A 535 -6.16 -19.24 16.94
CA SER A 535 -5.90 -19.53 15.52
C SER A 535 -5.07 -18.43 14.84
N ASN A 536 -5.45 -17.16 15.04
CA ASN A 536 -4.77 -15.98 14.51
C ASN A 536 -4.18 -15.13 15.62
N VAL A 537 -2.86 -15.01 15.61
CA VAL A 537 -2.09 -14.32 16.64
C VAL A 537 -1.04 -13.47 15.98
N TYR A 538 -0.89 -12.23 16.41
CA TYR A 538 0.22 -11.37 15.98
C TYR A 538 1.14 -11.02 17.14
N TYR A 539 2.38 -10.71 16.80
CA TYR A 539 3.38 -10.18 17.70
C TYR A 539 3.90 -8.86 17.18
N ARG A 540 3.99 -7.85 18.04
CA ARG A 540 4.64 -6.58 17.73
C ARG A 540 5.61 -6.21 18.84
N ALA A 541 6.62 -5.41 18.52
CA ALA A 541 7.56 -4.90 19.49
C ALA A 541 7.51 -3.37 19.55
N GLU A 542 7.74 -2.81 20.72
CA GLU A 542 7.97 -1.37 20.89
C GLU A 542 9.16 -1.13 21.83
N PHE A 543 9.86 -0.03 21.62
CA PHE A 543 10.96 0.42 22.48
C PHE A 543 10.56 1.73 23.17
N ILE A 544 10.62 1.70 24.50
CA ILE A 544 10.36 2.85 25.38
C ILE A 544 11.68 3.21 26.06
N SER A 545 12.18 4.43 25.83
CA SER A 545 13.44 4.90 26.42
C SER A 545 13.30 5.12 27.94
N GLY A 546 14.43 5.24 28.64
CA GLY A 546 14.46 5.42 30.10
C GLY A 546 13.77 6.69 30.63
N ASP A 547 13.48 7.64 29.75
CA ASP A 547 12.66 8.85 30.01
C ASP A 547 11.14 8.59 29.93
N GLY A 548 10.71 7.38 29.53
CA GLY A 548 9.32 6.98 29.40
C GLY A 548 8.68 7.31 28.05
N ILE A 549 9.45 7.80 27.08
CA ILE A 549 8.96 8.18 25.75
C ILE A 549 9.01 6.96 24.81
N HIS A 550 7.96 6.76 24.01
CA HIS A 550 7.99 5.77 22.92
C HIS A 550 8.95 6.24 21.83
N ARG A 551 9.83 5.36 21.38
CA ARG A 551 10.89 5.71 20.42
C ARG A 551 10.88 4.90 19.15
N CYS A 552 10.28 3.70 19.19
CA CYS A 552 10.21 2.82 18.03
C CYS A 552 9.10 1.78 18.19
N LEU A 553 8.38 1.47 17.11
CA LEU A 553 7.34 0.44 17.04
C LEU A 553 7.48 -0.37 15.74
N THR A 554 7.37 -1.70 15.82
CA THR A 554 7.43 -2.56 14.62
C THR A 554 6.04 -2.78 14.03
N SER A 555 5.98 -3.03 12.72
CA SER A 555 4.86 -3.80 12.15
C SER A 555 4.76 -5.19 12.80
N PRO A 556 3.58 -5.83 12.79
CA PRO A 556 3.37 -7.13 13.41
C PRO A 556 3.98 -8.27 12.60
N VAL A 557 4.53 -9.29 13.26
CA VAL A 557 4.65 -10.64 12.68
C VAL A 557 3.38 -11.40 13.01
N TRP A 558 2.68 -11.88 11.98
CA TRP A 558 1.49 -12.70 12.14
C TRP A 558 1.86 -14.18 12.24
N THR A 559 1.07 -14.93 13.00
CA THR A 559 1.10 -16.38 13.02
C THR A 559 -0.32 -16.91 12.86
N ALA A 560 -0.49 -17.85 11.95
CA ALA A 560 -1.78 -18.44 11.65
C ALA A 560 -1.70 -19.96 11.71
N LEU A 561 -2.77 -20.58 12.20
CA LEU A 561 -2.97 -22.01 11.99
C LEU A 561 -3.36 -22.26 10.53
N PRO A 562 -2.95 -23.39 9.91
CA PRO A 562 -3.40 -23.79 8.58
C PRO A 562 -4.87 -24.27 8.65
N GLU A 563 -5.77 -23.34 8.94
CA GLU A 563 -7.22 -23.51 9.03
C GLU A 563 -7.90 -22.63 7.98
N LEU A 564 -9.05 -23.06 7.46
CA LEU A 564 -9.70 -22.41 6.33
C LEU A 564 -10.06 -20.95 6.60
N GLY A 565 -10.39 -20.60 7.84
CA GLY A 565 -10.67 -19.22 8.24
C GLY A 565 -9.49 -18.26 8.08
N ASN A 566 -8.29 -18.78 7.80
CA ASN A 566 -7.06 -18.03 7.64
C ASN A 566 -6.52 -18.14 6.21
N THR A 567 -7.31 -18.63 5.25
CA THR A 567 -6.85 -18.88 3.87
C THR A 567 -6.30 -17.61 3.21
N ASP A 568 -7.04 -16.50 3.32
CA ASP A 568 -6.59 -15.17 2.88
C ASP A 568 -5.24 -14.79 3.52
N GLN A 569 -5.07 -15.08 4.81
CA GLN A 569 -3.85 -14.72 5.53
C GLN A 569 -2.64 -15.56 5.13
N LEU A 570 -2.85 -16.85 4.89
CA LEU A 570 -1.82 -17.84 4.59
C LEU A 570 -1.31 -17.73 3.15
N PHE A 571 -2.13 -17.21 2.24
CA PHE A 571 -1.81 -17.05 0.82
C PHE A 571 -1.68 -15.59 0.38
N ASN A 572 -1.46 -14.68 1.34
CA ASN A 572 -1.37 -13.24 1.09
C ASN A 572 -0.08 -12.79 0.37
N ASN A 573 0.92 -13.67 0.30
CA ASN A 573 2.21 -13.41 -0.33
C ASN A 573 2.89 -14.70 -0.81
N ASN A 574 3.74 -14.55 -1.84
CA ASN A 574 4.59 -15.62 -2.36
C ASN A 574 3.79 -16.91 -2.66
N SER A 575 2.62 -16.75 -3.28
CA SER A 575 1.64 -17.81 -3.49
C SER A 575 1.65 -18.32 -4.94
N PHE A 576 1.50 -19.63 -5.12
CA PHE A 576 1.53 -20.28 -6.43
C PHE A 576 0.40 -21.28 -6.58
N PHE A 577 -0.39 -21.16 -7.65
CA PHE A 577 -1.23 -22.26 -8.12
C PHE A 577 -0.36 -23.29 -8.84
N VAL A 578 -0.41 -24.54 -8.41
CA VAL A 578 0.38 -25.63 -8.99
C VAL A 578 -0.55 -26.70 -9.52
N ALA A 579 -0.63 -26.80 -10.85
CA ALA A 579 -1.30 -27.89 -11.53
C ALA A 579 -0.27 -28.93 -12.03
N GLY A 580 -0.73 -30.13 -12.34
CA GLY A 580 0.09 -31.07 -13.10
C GLY A 580 0.22 -30.65 -14.57
N ASP A 581 1.35 -30.90 -15.20
CA ASP A 581 1.58 -30.63 -16.62
C ASP A 581 0.62 -31.44 -17.52
N ASN A 582 0.15 -32.57 -17.01
CA ASN A 582 -0.87 -33.42 -17.65
C ASN A 582 -2.28 -33.23 -17.06
N ALA A 583 -2.51 -32.19 -16.27
CA ALA A 583 -3.84 -31.89 -15.72
C ALA A 583 -4.83 -31.56 -16.84
N TYR A 584 -6.10 -31.90 -16.63
CA TYR A 584 -7.15 -31.46 -17.55
C TYR A 584 -7.38 -29.95 -17.42
N CYS A 585 -7.83 -29.31 -18.50
CA CYS A 585 -8.22 -27.90 -18.48
C CYS A 585 -9.21 -27.59 -17.36
N THR A 586 -10.12 -28.52 -17.05
CA THR A 586 -11.10 -28.40 -15.98
C THR A 586 -10.49 -28.41 -14.57
N ASP A 587 -9.43 -29.19 -14.34
CA ASP A 587 -8.67 -29.11 -13.08
C ASP A 587 -8.06 -27.71 -12.95
N VAL A 588 -7.46 -27.18 -14.02
CA VAL A 588 -6.84 -25.85 -14.03
C VAL A 588 -7.88 -24.74 -13.86
N LEU A 589 -9.06 -24.84 -14.48
CA LEU A 589 -10.16 -23.88 -14.28
C LEU A 589 -10.63 -23.80 -12.82
N GLY A 590 -10.38 -24.84 -12.01
CA GLY A 590 -10.58 -24.80 -10.57
C GLY A 590 -9.72 -23.73 -9.88
N SER A 591 -8.50 -23.48 -10.35
CA SER A 591 -7.65 -22.42 -9.80
C SER A 591 -8.27 -21.03 -9.95
N ALA A 592 -9.00 -20.76 -11.04
CA ALA A 592 -9.75 -19.52 -11.22
C ALA A 592 -10.84 -19.32 -10.17
N LYS A 593 -11.50 -20.40 -9.73
CA LYS A 593 -12.47 -20.32 -8.65
C LYS A 593 -11.82 -19.87 -7.34
N ILE A 594 -10.71 -20.48 -6.98
CA ILE A 594 -9.99 -20.17 -5.73
C ILE A 594 -9.39 -18.76 -5.79
N ALA A 595 -8.78 -18.38 -6.92
CA ALA A 595 -8.16 -17.07 -7.12
C ALA A 595 -9.14 -15.90 -6.92
N HIS A 596 -10.35 -16.04 -7.47
CA HIS A 596 -11.44 -15.07 -7.27
C HIS A 596 -11.88 -14.97 -5.80
N GLY A 597 -11.96 -16.11 -5.10
CA GLY A 597 -12.23 -16.15 -3.66
C GLY A 597 -11.18 -15.42 -2.83
N LEU A 598 -9.89 -15.60 -3.17
CA LEU A 598 -8.77 -14.89 -2.54
C LEU A 598 -8.89 -13.37 -2.74
N SER A 599 -9.13 -12.92 -3.98
CA SER A 599 -9.27 -11.48 -4.26
C SER A 599 -10.45 -10.84 -3.51
N ILE A 600 -11.58 -11.54 -3.34
CA ILE A 600 -12.74 -11.01 -2.56
C ILE A 600 -12.39 -10.84 -1.08
N GLN A 601 -11.42 -11.61 -0.56
CA GLN A 601 -10.91 -11.44 0.81
C GLN A 601 -9.75 -10.46 0.89
N ASN A 602 -9.52 -9.65 -0.17
CA ASN A 602 -8.46 -8.64 -0.24
C ASN A 602 -7.08 -9.23 0.07
N THR A 603 -6.79 -10.44 -0.43
CA THR A 603 -5.40 -10.88 -0.46
C THR A 603 -4.60 -9.87 -1.28
N SER A 604 -3.36 -9.57 -0.90
CA SER A 604 -2.49 -8.64 -1.63
C SER A 604 -1.76 -9.29 -2.80
N ASP A 605 -1.61 -10.62 -2.79
CA ASP A 605 -0.90 -11.36 -3.81
C ASP A 605 -1.87 -12.11 -4.72
N ASN A 606 -1.72 -11.90 -6.04
CA ASN A 606 -2.40 -12.66 -7.07
C ASN A 606 -1.55 -13.91 -7.36
N PRO A 607 -1.92 -15.12 -6.87
CA PRO A 607 -1.02 -16.26 -6.90
C PRO A 607 -0.60 -16.61 -8.33
N GLU A 608 0.68 -16.92 -8.54
CA GLU A 608 1.20 -17.25 -9.86
C GLU A 608 0.85 -18.67 -10.30
N GLY A 609 0.47 -18.84 -11.57
CA GLY A 609 0.20 -20.15 -12.15
C GLY A 609 1.49 -20.86 -12.54
N ARG A 610 1.63 -22.12 -12.12
CA ARG A 610 2.73 -23.02 -12.45
C ARG A 610 2.21 -24.41 -12.77
N THR A 611 2.92 -25.12 -13.64
CA THR A 611 2.85 -26.59 -13.68
C THR A 611 3.97 -27.18 -12.83
N ASP A 612 3.92 -28.46 -12.51
CA ASP A 612 5.01 -29.15 -11.82
C ASP A 612 6.36 -29.09 -12.57
N LEU A 613 6.34 -28.86 -13.90
CA LEU A 613 7.56 -28.69 -14.72
C LEU A 613 8.07 -27.25 -14.77
N VAL A 614 7.19 -26.27 -14.61
CA VAL A 614 7.52 -24.83 -14.65
C VAL A 614 7.84 -24.28 -13.25
N LEU A 615 7.32 -24.92 -12.20
CA LEU A 615 7.59 -24.56 -10.81
C LEU A 615 9.09 -24.69 -10.51
N THR A 616 9.74 -23.58 -10.19
CA THR A 616 11.16 -23.59 -9.86
C THR A 616 11.39 -24.23 -8.48
N SER A 617 12.59 -24.76 -8.22
CA SER A 617 12.90 -25.33 -6.90
C SER A 617 12.76 -24.30 -5.78
N ARG A 618 13.07 -23.02 -6.04
CA ARG A 618 12.90 -21.95 -5.05
C ARG A 618 11.42 -21.73 -4.71
N GLU A 619 10.57 -21.63 -5.72
CA GLU A 619 9.12 -21.47 -5.55
C GLU A 619 8.52 -22.71 -4.87
N HIS A 620 8.94 -23.91 -5.27
CA HIS A 620 8.53 -25.15 -4.63
C HIS A 620 8.92 -25.20 -3.14
N ASP A 621 10.17 -24.83 -2.83
CA ASP A 621 10.72 -25.01 -1.48
C ASP A 621 10.34 -23.89 -0.51
N ALA A 622 10.03 -22.69 -1.01
CA ALA A 622 9.77 -21.51 -0.19
C ALA A 622 8.38 -20.88 -0.41
N GLY A 623 7.70 -21.17 -1.52
CA GLY A 623 6.39 -20.61 -1.87
C GLY A 623 5.22 -21.24 -1.13
N ASN A 624 4.16 -20.47 -0.89
CA ASN A 624 2.88 -21.01 -0.46
C ASN A 624 2.20 -21.67 -1.66
N LEU A 625 1.78 -22.93 -1.54
CA LEU A 625 1.34 -23.72 -2.70
C LEU A 625 -0.17 -23.99 -2.64
N LEU A 626 -0.88 -23.62 -3.70
CA LEU A 626 -2.27 -23.99 -3.96
C LEU A 626 -2.29 -25.06 -5.04
N ILE A 627 -2.24 -26.31 -4.60
CA ILE A 627 -2.10 -27.47 -5.47
C ILE A 627 -3.50 -27.94 -5.90
N VAL A 628 -3.76 -27.91 -7.20
CA VAL A 628 -5.03 -28.31 -7.80
C VAL A 628 -4.80 -29.52 -8.72
N GLY A 629 -5.69 -30.51 -8.61
CA GLY A 629 -5.60 -31.76 -9.38
C GLY A 629 -4.93 -32.88 -8.58
N GLY A 630 -5.39 -34.11 -8.81
CA GLY A 630 -5.03 -35.26 -8.00
C GLY A 630 -3.64 -35.84 -8.27
N PRO A 631 -3.16 -36.73 -7.39
CA PRO A 631 -1.81 -37.33 -7.44
C PRO A 631 -1.53 -38.12 -8.73
N ALA A 632 -2.58 -38.52 -9.47
CA ALA A 632 -2.44 -39.19 -10.76
C ALA A 632 -1.96 -38.28 -11.89
N ILE A 633 -2.27 -36.98 -11.83
CA ILE A 633 -1.94 -36.02 -12.88
C ILE A 633 -1.03 -34.89 -12.39
N ASN A 634 -0.95 -34.65 -11.07
CA ASN A 634 -0.12 -33.64 -10.44
C ASN A 634 0.88 -34.30 -9.47
N PRO A 635 2.17 -34.45 -9.85
CA PRO A 635 3.20 -35.05 -8.99
C PRO A 635 3.40 -34.32 -7.66
N VAL A 636 3.17 -33.00 -7.61
CA VAL A 636 3.28 -32.20 -6.38
C VAL A 636 2.15 -32.57 -5.42
N ALA A 637 0.95 -32.89 -5.91
CA ALA A 637 -0.12 -33.44 -5.04
C ALA A 637 0.30 -34.76 -4.38
N ASN A 638 0.93 -35.67 -5.15
CA ASN A 638 1.41 -36.95 -4.61
C ASN A 638 2.54 -36.80 -3.56
N GLU A 639 3.43 -35.82 -3.75
CA GLU A 639 4.43 -35.45 -2.74
C GLU A 639 3.77 -35.02 -1.43
N PHE A 640 2.86 -34.05 -1.50
CA PHE A 640 2.24 -33.48 -0.30
C PHE A 640 1.21 -34.39 0.35
N ASP A 641 0.54 -35.27 -0.40
CA ASP A 641 -0.25 -36.36 0.15
C ASP A 641 0.60 -37.22 1.09
N SER A 642 1.84 -37.54 0.68
CA SER A 642 2.78 -38.32 1.50
C SER A 642 3.21 -37.56 2.76
N ILE A 643 3.38 -36.24 2.67
CA ILE A 643 3.76 -35.37 3.81
C ILE A 643 2.61 -35.28 4.82
N PHE A 644 1.38 -35.12 4.35
CA PHE A 644 0.20 -34.96 5.20
C PHE A 644 -0.48 -36.27 5.58
N GLY A 645 0.06 -37.41 5.15
CA GLY A 645 -0.51 -38.73 5.44
C GLY A 645 -1.88 -38.95 4.76
N ILE A 646 -2.13 -38.27 3.65
CA ILE A 646 -3.27 -38.53 2.77
C ILE A 646 -2.91 -39.76 1.93
N THR A 647 -3.81 -40.73 1.91
CA THR A 647 -3.65 -41.95 1.12
C THR A 647 -4.96 -42.27 0.43
N TYR A 648 -4.92 -43.08 -0.62
CA TYR A 648 -6.11 -43.53 -1.30
C TYR A 648 -6.03 -45.01 -1.66
N ASN A 649 -7.20 -45.65 -1.74
CA ASN A 649 -7.35 -46.99 -2.26
C ASN A 649 -8.18 -46.94 -3.54
N TYR A 650 -7.58 -47.40 -4.64
CA TYR A 650 -8.23 -47.47 -5.94
C TYR A 650 -8.40 -48.93 -6.35
N ILE A 651 -9.65 -49.33 -6.61
CA ILE A 651 -9.97 -50.59 -7.24
C ILE A 651 -10.61 -50.26 -8.59
N GLU A 652 -9.87 -50.54 -9.66
CA GLU A 652 -10.25 -50.22 -11.04
C GLU A 652 -11.70 -50.62 -11.35
N ASN A 653 -12.49 -49.66 -11.83
CA ASN A 653 -13.92 -49.82 -12.17
C ASN A 653 -14.84 -50.29 -11.02
N VAL A 654 -14.38 -50.25 -9.77
CA VAL A 654 -15.17 -50.64 -8.60
C VAL A 654 -15.31 -49.49 -7.61
N SER A 655 -14.20 -48.95 -7.13
CA SER A 655 -14.26 -47.95 -6.05
C SER A 655 -13.01 -47.09 -5.98
N PHE A 656 -13.18 -45.90 -5.43
CA PHE A 656 -12.11 -45.02 -5.00
C PHE A 656 -12.40 -44.55 -3.58
N GLN A 657 -11.41 -44.60 -2.69
CA GLN A 657 -11.57 -44.15 -1.31
C GLN A 657 -10.35 -43.34 -0.88
N ILE A 658 -10.59 -42.14 -0.35
CA ILE A 658 -9.56 -41.26 0.21
C ILE A 658 -9.53 -41.46 1.72
N PHE A 659 -8.34 -41.51 2.32
CA PHE A 659 -8.10 -41.60 3.76
C PHE A 659 -7.19 -40.47 4.20
N CYS A 660 -7.55 -39.78 5.27
CA CYS A 660 -6.73 -38.75 5.89
C CYS A 660 -7.06 -38.67 7.38
N GLU A 661 -6.06 -38.70 8.26
CA GLU A 661 -6.22 -38.48 9.72
C GLU A 661 -7.34 -39.30 10.39
N GLY A 662 -7.52 -40.57 9.98
CA GLY A 662 -8.54 -41.46 10.52
C GLY A 662 -9.96 -41.22 9.99
N ARG A 663 -10.13 -40.29 9.05
CA ARG A 663 -11.33 -40.05 8.26
C ARG A 663 -11.19 -40.70 6.88
N SER A 664 -12.32 -40.95 6.23
CA SER A 664 -12.31 -41.46 4.86
C SER A 664 -13.60 -41.16 4.13
N ILE A 665 -13.51 -40.90 2.83
CA ILE A 665 -14.66 -40.73 1.93
C ILE A 665 -14.55 -41.73 0.78
N TYR A 666 -15.67 -42.39 0.45
CA TYR A 666 -15.75 -43.50 -0.51
C TYR A 666 -16.63 -43.10 -1.70
N LEU A 667 -16.20 -43.49 -2.90
CA LEU A 667 -16.91 -43.36 -4.17
C LEU A 667 -17.07 -44.74 -4.81
N ASP A 668 -18.31 -45.09 -5.16
CA ASP A 668 -18.61 -46.22 -6.05
C ASP A 668 -18.41 -45.76 -7.50
N LEU A 669 -17.47 -46.38 -8.21
CA LEU A 669 -17.14 -45.95 -9.57
C LEU A 669 -18.22 -46.28 -10.59
N THR A 670 -19.28 -47.00 -10.20
CA THR A 670 -20.48 -47.16 -11.04
C THR A 670 -21.36 -45.91 -11.08
N HIS A 671 -21.16 -44.95 -10.16
CA HIS A 671 -21.87 -43.67 -10.17
C HIS A 671 -21.12 -42.57 -10.92
N TYR A 672 -19.81 -42.73 -11.15
CA TYR A 672 -19.03 -41.80 -11.99
C TYR A 672 -19.48 -41.91 -13.46
N PRO A 673 -19.68 -40.79 -14.20
CA PRO A 673 -19.28 -39.40 -13.87
C PRO A 673 -20.37 -38.52 -13.23
N HIS A 674 -21.48 -39.08 -12.74
CA HIS A 674 -22.57 -38.30 -12.11
C HIS A 674 -22.36 -38.09 -10.60
N GLU A 675 -21.30 -38.64 -10.05
CA GLU A 675 -20.90 -38.50 -8.66
C GLU A 675 -19.38 -38.52 -8.58
N ASP A 676 -18.82 -37.66 -7.73
CA ASP A 676 -17.39 -37.62 -7.44
C ASP A 676 -17.15 -37.18 -5.98
N ILE A 677 -15.94 -37.42 -5.48
CA ILE A 677 -15.50 -37.07 -4.14
C ILE A 677 -14.23 -36.25 -4.21
N CYS A 678 -14.03 -35.39 -3.23
CA CYS A 678 -12.89 -34.49 -3.16
C CYS A 678 -12.38 -34.37 -1.73
N ILE A 679 -11.07 -34.19 -1.60
CA ILE A 679 -10.44 -33.70 -0.38
C ILE A 679 -9.96 -32.27 -0.60
N VAL A 680 -10.25 -31.42 0.39
CA VAL A 680 -9.57 -30.14 0.58
C VAL A 680 -8.74 -30.27 1.84
N TYR A 681 -7.43 -30.09 1.74
CA TYR A 681 -6.52 -30.20 2.88
C TYR A 681 -5.61 -28.97 2.94
N LEU A 682 -5.69 -28.23 4.04
CA LEU A 682 -4.83 -27.11 4.35
C LEU A 682 -3.82 -27.54 5.41
N GLY A 683 -2.55 -27.51 5.06
CA GLY A 683 -1.46 -27.97 5.89
C GLY A 683 -0.28 -27.00 5.88
N LYS A 684 0.70 -27.34 6.71
CA LYS A 684 1.98 -26.64 6.81
C LYS A 684 3.11 -27.59 6.46
N ASN A 685 4.03 -27.14 5.62
CA ASN A 685 5.32 -27.79 5.39
C ASN A 685 6.44 -26.76 5.59
N SER A 686 7.31 -26.96 6.57
CA SER A 686 8.38 -26.00 6.90
C SER A 686 7.83 -24.59 7.20
N LEU A 687 8.19 -23.54 6.44
CA LEU A 687 7.66 -22.17 6.59
C LEU A 687 6.47 -21.85 5.70
N ARG A 688 6.07 -22.77 4.81
CA ARG A 688 5.01 -22.52 3.82
C ARG A 688 3.68 -23.16 4.20
N SER A 689 2.63 -22.51 3.76
CA SER A 689 1.26 -23.04 3.74
C SER A 689 1.02 -23.82 2.46
N THR A 690 0.25 -24.89 2.54
CA THR A 690 -0.12 -25.67 1.36
C THR A 690 -1.58 -26.05 1.43
N VAL A 691 -2.34 -25.74 0.38
CA VAL A 691 -3.68 -26.27 0.18
C VAL A 691 -3.66 -27.29 -0.96
N LEU A 692 -4.22 -28.46 -0.71
CA LEU A 692 -4.49 -29.50 -1.69
C LEU A 692 -5.99 -29.49 -1.99
N VAL A 693 -6.34 -29.42 -3.27
CA VAL A 693 -7.71 -29.56 -3.75
C VAL A 693 -7.73 -30.59 -4.87
N TRP A 694 -8.21 -31.79 -4.58
CA TRP A 694 -8.28 -32.84 -5.60
C TRP A 694 -9.37 -33.89 -5.34
N GLY A 695 -9.89 -34.47 -6.42
CA GLY A 695 -10.86 -35.57 -6.40
C GLY A 695 -10.42 -36.80 -7.20
N TYR A 696 -11.31 -37.79 -7.37
CA TYR A 696 -11.01 -38.95 -8.22
C TYR A 696 -10.88 -38.53 -9.68
N GLY A 697 -11.86 -37.77 -10.19
CA GLY A 697 -11.82 -37.13 -11.49
C GLY A 697 -11.79 -35.60 -11.37
N TRP A 698 -11.86 -34.95 -12.53
CA TRP A 698 -11.90 -33.48 -12.59
C TRP A 698 -13.17 -32.91 -11.95
N TYR A 699 -14.28 -33.66 -11.95
CA TYR A 699 -15.53 -33.25 -11.29
C TYR A 699 -15.31 -33.01 -9.79
N GLY A 700 -14.64 -33.94 -9.11
CA GLY A 700 -14.28 -33.81 -7.70
C GLY A 700 -13.31 -32.65 -7.46
N THR A 701 -12.23 -32.55 -8.24
CA THR A 701 -11.27 -31.43 -8.14
C THR A 701 -11.95 -30.07 -8.32
N TYR A 702 -12.79 -29.94 -9.34
CA TYR A 702 -13.50 -28.70 -9.64
C TYR A 702 -14.59 -28.40 -8.59
N ALA A 703 -15.27 -29.42 -8.04
CA ALA A 703 -16.18 -29.26 -6.90
C ALA A 703 -15.47 -28.72 -5.66
N GLY A 704 -14.31 -29.27 -5.30
CA GLY A 704 -13.49 -28.71 -4.22
C GLY A 704 -13.10 -27.27 -4.48
N SER A 705 -12.77 -26.94 -5.72
CA SER A 705 -12.38 -25.59 -6.13
C SER A 705 -13.56 -24.60 -6.10
N VAL A 706 -14.75 -25.01 -6.53
CA VAL A 706 -15.99 -24.23 -6.43
C VAL A 706 -16.34 -23.97 -4.96
N PHE A 707 -16.17 -24.98 -4.10
CA PHE A 707 -16.37 -24.83 -2.66
C PHE A 707 -15.36 -23.84 -2.06
N MET A 708 -14.09 -23.95 -2.44
CA MET A 708 -13.02 -23.06 -1.98
C MET A 708 -13.08 -21.66 -2.57
N GLY A 709 -13.67 -21.48 -3.74
CA GLY A 709 -13.89 -20.16 -4.36
C GLY A 709 -14.97 -19.32 -3.69
N ASN A 710 -15.61 -19.82 -2.63
CA ASN A 710 -16.60 -19.10 -1.83
C ASN A 710 -16.05 -18.81 -0.42
N PRO A 711 -15.60 -17.58 -0.12
CA PRO A 711 -15.08 -17.22 1.20
C PRO A 711 -16.06 -17.41 2.36
N GLY A 712 -17.38 -17.43 2.10
CA GLY A 712 -18.38 -17.75 3.11
C GLY A 712 -18.23 -19.17 3.68
N ASN A 713 -17.69 -20.11 2.89
CA ASN A 713 -17.36 -21.45 3.36
C ASN A 713 -16.15 -21.44 4.28
N TRP A 714 -15.15 -20.61 4.01
CA TRP A 714 -13.98 -20.47 4.89
C TRP A 714 -14.42 -20.04 6.28
N GLN A 715 -15.34 -19.07 6.36
CA GLN A 715 -15.91 -18.61 7.64
C GLN A 715 -16.81 -19.67 8.30
N SER A 716 -17.60 -20.40 7.51
CA SER A 716 -18.46 -21.48 8.04
C SER A 716 -17.67 -22.64 8.64
N TYR A 717 -16.45 -22.86 8.15
CA TYR A 717 -15.54 -23.91 8.57
C TYR A 717 -14.20 -23.32 9.04
N PHE A 718 -14.24 -22.19 9.75
CA PHE A 718 -13.07 -21.36 10.03
C PHE A 718 -11.91 -22.08 10.74
N ASN A 719 -12.22 -23.09 11.55
CA ASN A 719 -11.23 -23.89 12.28
C ASN A 719 -10.89 -25.22 11.60
N ALA A 720 -11.49 -25.52 10.45
CA ALA A 720 -11.23 -26.77 9.75
C ALA A 720 -9.94 -26.67 8.94
N HIS A 721 -9.13 -27.72 8.96
CA HIS A 721 -7.95 -27.85 8.10
C HIS A 721 -8.14 -28.95 7.04
N MET A 722 -9.11 -29.85 7.23
CA MET A 722 -9.45 -30.89 6.25
C MET A 722 -10.96 -30.92 6.02
N LEU A 723 -11.37 -30.97 4.75
CA LEU A 723 -12.73 -31.23 4.30
C LEU A 723 -12.75 -32.44 3.35
N MET A 724 -13.80 -33.25 3.45
CA MET A 724 -14.13 -34.28 2.46
C MET A 724 -15.51 -33.96 1.89
N LEU A 725 -15.53 -33.68 0.60
CA LEU A 725 -16.69 -33.20 -0.14
C LEU A 725 -17.19 -34.27 -1.10
N ARG A 726 -18.51 -34.29 -1.33
CA ARG A 726 -19.14 -35.08 -2.39
C ARG A 726 -19.92 -34.15 -3.31
N TRP A 727 -19.73 -34.33 -4.61
CA TRP A 727 -20.60 -33.76 -5.63
C TRP A 727 -21.49 -34.84 -6.23
N VAL A 728 -22.76 -34.50 -6.47
CA VAL A 728 -23.75 -35.37 -7.12
C VAL A 728 -24.51 -34.54 -8.16
N ASP A 729 -24.45 -34.96 -9.42
CA ASP A 729 -25.18 -34.39 -10.57
C ASP A 729 -26.69 -34.64 -10.42
N SER A 730 -27.32 -33.85 -9.56
CA SER A 730 -28.69 -34.06 -9.10
C SER A 730 -29.72 -33.72 -10.15
N ASN A 731 -29.35 -32.86 -11.10
CA ASN A 731 -30.20 -32.40 -12.19
C ASN A 731 -29.87 -33.10 -13.54
N SER A 732 -28.78 -33.90 -13.58
CA SER A 732 -28.34 -34.66 -14.75
C SER A 732 -27.94 -33.77 -15.94
N ASP A 733 -27.37 -32.60 -15.65
CA ASP A 733 -26.79 -31.69 -16.66
C ASP A 733 -25.30 -31.92 -16.88
N GLY A 734 -24.66 -32.73 -16.04
CA GLY A 734 -23.24 -33.08 -16.13
C GLY A 734 -22.30 -31.93 -15.76
N LEU A 735 -22.79 -30.92 -15.03
CA LEU A 735 -22.02 -29.77 -14.56
C LEU A 735 -21.86 -29.82 -13.04
N VAL A 736 -20.75 -29.27 -12.56
CA VAL A 736 -20.56 -29.09 -11.12
C VAL A 736 -21.17 -27.78 -10.69
N GLN A 737 -22.22 -27.84 -9.88
CA GLN A 737 -22.90 -26.66 -9.34
C GLN A 737 -22.76 -26.59 -7.82
N PHE A 738 -22.68 -25.38 -7.26
CA PHE A 738 -22.44 -25.20 -5.82
C PHE A 738 -23.51 -25.89 -4.94
N ASN A 739 -24.79 -25.86 -5.37
CA ASN A 739 -25.91 -26.48 -4.67
C ASN A 739 -25.92 -28.02 -4.72
N GLU A 740 -25.00 -28.62 -5.47
CA GLU A 740 -24.83 -30.06 -5.61
C GLU A 740 -23.63 -30.60 -4.81
N ILE A 741 -22.88 -29.70 -4.18
CA ILE A 741 -21.73 -30.04 -3.36
C ILE A 741 -22.18 -30.15 -1.91
N SER A 742 -21.80 -31.26 -1.28
CA SER A 742 -22.09 -31.54 0.13
C SER A 742 -20.81 -31.85 0.89
N LEU A 743 -20.71 -31.31 2.11
CA LEU A 743 -19.65 -31.66 3.05
C LEU A 743 -20.04 -32.94 3.80
N GLU A 744 -19.23 -34.00 3.67
CA GLU A 744 -19.48 -35.26 4.39
C GLU A 744 -18.70 -35.34 5.70
N GLN A 745 -17.45 -34.89 5.69
CA GLN A 745 -16.56 -34.95 6.85
C GLN A 745 -15.65 -33.73 6.88
N TYR A 746 -15.30 -33.28 8.08
CA TYR A 746 -14.24 -32.29 8.28
C TYR A 746 -13.49 -32.61 9.58
N LEU A 747 -12.29 -32.04 9.70
CA LEU A 747 -11.48 -32.05 10.91
C LEU A 747 -11.02 -30.64 11.23
N SER A 748 -10.89 -30.37 12.52
CA SER A 748 -10.32 -29.14 13.07
C SER A 748 -9.25 -29.49 14.08
N TYR A 749 -8.27 -28.62 14.28
CA TYR A 749 -7.21 -28.83 15.27
C TYR A 749 -7.74 -28.86 16.73
N ASN A 750 -8.90 -28.26 17.00
CA ASN A 750 -9.45 -28.05 18.34
C ASN A 750 -10.80 -28.78 18.56
N GLU A 751 -10.88 -30.08 18.27
CA GLU A 751 -12.13 -30.87 18.45
C GLU A 751 -12.72 -30.82 19.88
N SER A 752 -11.95 -30.43 20.91
CA SER A 752 -12.38 -30.43 22.32
C SER A 752 -13.10 -29.16 22.81
N GLU A 753 -13.12 -28.06 22.05
CA GLU A 753 -13.58 -26.75 22.59
C GLU A 753 -14.79 -26.11 21.91
N TYR A 754 -15.36 -26.69 20.84
CA TYR A 754 -16.41 -25.99 20.09
C TYR A 754 -17.84 -26.41 20.47
N GLN A 755 -18.52 -25.55 21.25
CA GLN A 755 -19.96 -25.39 21.11
C GLN A 755 -20.23 -24.47 19.92
N LYS A 756 -21.11 -24.94 19.03
CA LYS A 756 -21.58 -24.30 17.79
C LYS A 756 -22.18 -22.91 18.07
N ASN A 757 -21.35 -21.90 18.31
CA ASN A 757 -21.78 -20.52 18.23
C ASN A 757 -21.84 -20.19 16.74
N GLU A 758 -23.04 -20.28 16.17
CA GLU A 758 -23.35 -19.79 14.83
C GLU A 758 -23.19 -18.26 14.85
N TYR A 759 -21.95 -17.80 14.66
CA TYR A 759 -21.65 -16.41 14.34
C TYR A 759 -21.96 -16.24 12.85
N THR A 760 -23.24 -16.05 12.53
CA THR A 760 -23.64 -15.55 11.21
C THR A 760 -23.21 -14.10 11.13
N ILE A 761 -22.02 -13.84 10.60
CA ILE A 761 -21.69 -12.52 10.08
C ILE A 761 -22.67 -12.30 8.92
N PRO A 762 -23.57 -11.29 9.01
CA PRO A 762 -24.45 -10.99 7.90
C PRO A 762 -23.59 -10.33 6.82
N TRP A 763 -23.02 -11.15 5.94
CA TRP A 763 -22.49 -10.68 4.66
C TRP A 763 -23.69 -10.25 3.81
N THR A 764 -24.17 -9.04 4.04
CA THR A 764 -25.06 -8.37 3.10
C THR A 764 -24.20 -7.92 1.94
N MET A 765 -24.27 -8.64 0.82
CA MET A 765 -23.73 -8.20 -0.46
C MET A 765 -24.08 -6.72 -0.64
N PRO A 766 -23.08 -5.82 -0.77
CA PRO A 766 -23.35 -4.43 -1.16
C PRO A 766 -24.18 -4.46 -2.43
N SER A 767 -25.39 -3.88 -2.41
CA SER A 767 -26.21 -3.74 -3.61
C SER A 767 -25.61 -2.62 -4.48
N ILE A 768 -24.46 -2.87 -5.10
CA ILE A 768 -23.77 -1.94 -6.00
C ILE A 768 -24.21 -2.13 -7.47
N LEU A 769 -25.18 -3.02 -7.74
CA LEU A 769 -25.68 -3.18 -9.10
C LEU A 769 -26.84 -2.21 -9.38
N ASP A 770 -26.50 -0.98 -9.76
CA ASP A 770 -27.42 -0.04 -10.42
C ASP A 770 -27.90 -0.65 -11.76
N PRO A 771 -29.20 -0.85 -12.02
CA PRO A 771 -29.72 -1.48 -13.24
C PRO A 771 -29.46 -0.73 -14.58
N THR A 772 -28.50 0.19 -14.64
CA THR A 772 -28.14 0.97 -15.85
C THR A 772 -27.09 0.29 -16.75
N PHE A 773 -26.62 -0.93 -16.43
CA PHE A 773 -25.52 -1.63 -17.12
C PHE A 773 -25.79 -2.06 -18.59
N GLU A 774 -27.02 -2.04 -19.09
CA GLU A 774 -27.34 -2.57 -20.44
C GLU A 774 -26.75 -1.75 -21.61
N ASN A 775 -26.08 -0.62 -21.38
CA ASN A 775 -25.51 0.24 -22.44
C ASN A 775 -24.04 0.65 -22.22
N MET A 776 -23.27 -0.09 -21.41
CA MET A 776 -21.84 0.22 -21.27
C MET A 776 -21.06 -0.13 -22.54
N ASN A 777 -20.17 0.79 -22.93
CA ASN A 777 -19.22 0.54 -24.00
C ASN A 777 -18.25 -0.58 -23.56
N PRO A 778 -17.90 -1.53 -24.45
CA PRO A 778 -17.01 -2.64 -24.14
C PRO A 778 -15.54 -2.18 -24.09
N THR A 779 -15.21 -1.32 -23.13
CA THR A 779 -13.84 -0.84 -22.88
C THR A 779 -13.29 -1.44 -21.60
N PHE A 780 -11.97 -1.55 -21.48
CA PHE A 780 -11.34 -2.17 -20.32
C PHE A 780 -11.68 -1.47 -19.00
N GLY A 781 -11.93 -0.15 -19.04
CA GLY A 781 -12.41 0.60 -17.88
C GLY A 781 -13.71 0.09 -17.27
N ASN A 782 -14.53 -0.62 -18.05
CA ASN A 782 -15.80 -1.20 -17.62
C ASN A 782 -15.73 -2.71 -17.35
N LEU A 783 -14.53 -3.33 -17.33
CA LEU A 783 -14.42 -4.80 -17.35
C LEU A 783 -15.17 -5.48 -16.20
N ALA A 784 -14.99 -5.01 -14.96
CA ALA A 784 -15.71 -5.56 -13.80
C ALA A 784 -17.23 -5.49 -13.98
N ALA A 785 -17.75 -4.34 -14.42
CA ALA A 785 -19.17 -4.14 -14.67
C ALA A 785 -19.71 -5.08 -15.76
N LEU A 786 -18.98 -5.23 -16.86
CA LEU A 786 -19.37 -6.05 -18.02
C LEU A 786 -19.42 -7.55 -17.70
N PHE A 787 -18.60 -8.01 -16.75
CA PHE A 787 -18.52 -9.41 -16.33
C PHE A 787 -19.08 -9.67 -14.93
N ALA A 788 -19.84 -8.73 -14.36
CA ALA A 788 -20.36 -8.80 -13.00
C ALA A 788 -21.30 -10.00 -12.73
N THR A 789 -21.97 -10.51 -13.78
CA THR A 789 -22.89 -11.65 -13.70
C THR A 789 -22.86 -12.48 -14.99
N ASN A 790 -23.32 -13.73 -14.91
CA ASN A 790 -23.51 -14.62 -16.06
C ASN A 790 -22.26 -14.76 -16.95
N SER A 791 -21.09 -14.85 -16.31
CA SER A 791 -19.78 -14.88 -16.96
C SER A 791 -19.17 -16.27 -16.94
N PHE A 792 -18.49 -16.66 -18.01
CA PHE A 792 -17.88 -17.98 -18.17
C PHE A 792 -16.46 -17.87 -18.71
N PHE A 793 -15.49 -18.48 -18.02
CA PHE A 793 -14.21 -18.81 -18.63
C PHE A 793 -14.39 -19.98 -19.57
N THR A 794 -13.91 -19.86 -20.80
CA THR A 794 -13.98 -20.94 -21.79
C THR A 794 -12.57 -21.32 -22.24
N ALA A 795 -12.25 -22.60 -22.10
CA ALA A 795 -11.00 -23.18 -22.59
C ALA A 795 -11.30 -24.23 -23.67
N GLY A 796 -10.32 -24.49 -24.53
CA GLY A 796 -10.38 -25.68 -25.37
C GLY A 796 -10.25 -26.95 -24.53
N ASP A 797 -11.05 -27.97 -24.82
CA ASP A 797 -10.98 -29.29 -24.17
C ASP A 797 -9.65 -29.99 -24.44
N GLN A 798 -8.98 -29.62 -25.53
CA GLN A 798 -7.66 -30.11 -25.93
C GLN A 798 -6.54 -29.09 -25.64
N ALA A 799 -6.83 -28.01 -24.92
CA ALA A 799 -5.80 -27.05 -24.53
C ALA A 799 -4.83 -27.70 -23.52
N TYR A 800 -3.58 -27.23 -23.51
CA TYR A 800 -2.67 -27.64 -22.45
C TYR A 800 -3.02 -26.90 -21.16
N CYS A 801 -2.66 -27.48 -20.02
CA CYS A 801 -2.85 -26.84 -18.73
C CYS A 801 -2.23 -25.41 -18.70
N THR A 802 -1.06 -25.24 -19.32
CA THR A 802 -0.37 -23.94 -19.44
C THR A 802 -1.16 -22.88 -20.22
N ASP A 803 -2.00 -23.29 -21.18
CA ASP A 803 -2.86 -22.36 -21.93
C ASP A 803 -3.99 -21.82 -21.05
N VAL A 804 -4.36 -22.55 -20.00
CA VAL A 804 -5.53 -22.27 -19.14
C VAL A 804 -5.12 -21.63 -17.80
N LEU A 805 -3.86 -21.78 -17.36
CA LEU A 805 -3.34 -21.22 -16.10
C LEU A 805 -3.62 -19.72 -15.96
N GLY A 806 -3.66 -18.98 -17.08
CA GLY A 806 -3.98 -17.56 -17.10
C GLY A 806 -5.38 -17.21 -16.58
N SER A 807 -6.34 -18.15 -16.64
CA SER A 807 -7.70 -17.91 -16.14
C SER A 807 -7.74 -17.49 -14.67
N ALA A 808 -6.83 -18.03 -13.83
CA ALA A 808 -6.70 -17.62 -12.43
C ALA A 808 -6.31 -16.15 -12.27
N LYS A 809 -5.44 -15.64 -13.15
CA LYS A 809 -5.03 -14.23 -13.12
C LYS A 809 -6.19 -13.30 -13.41
N ILE A 810 -6.96 -13.58 -14.47
CA ILE A 810 -8.12 -12.78 -14.84
C ILE A 810 -9.21 -12.89 -13.75
N ALA A 811 -9.44 -14.08 -13.20
CA ALA A 811 -10.45 -14.29 -12.16
C ALA A 811 -10.13 -13.51 -10.88
N TYR A 812 -8.87 -13.49 -10.47
CA TYR A 812 -8.39 -12.63 -9.38
C TYR A 812 -8.64 -11.16 -9.69
N GLY A 813 -8.21 -10.68 -10.86
CA GLY A 813 -8.41 -9.29 -11.27
C GLY A 813 -9.89 -8.89 -11.28
N LEU A 814 -10.80 -9.77 -11.72
CA LEU A 814 -12.24 -9.54 -11.65
C LEU A 814 -12.74 -9.39 -10.22
N GLY A 815 -12.32 -10.25 -9.29
CA GLY A 815 -12.72 -10.13 -7.90
C GLY A 815 -12.18 -8.86 -7.24
N ASP A 816 -10.91 -8.53 -7.48
CA ASP A 816 -10.25 -7.30 -7.02
C ASP A 816 -10.90 -6.04 -7.63
N GLY A 817 -11.29 -6.11 -8.89
CA GLY A 817 -12.06 -5.08 -9.59
C GLY A 817 -13.53 -4.95 -9.15
N GLY A 818 -13.99 -5.73 -8.16
CA GLY A 818 -15.32 -5.62 -7.56
C GLY A 818 -16.40 -6.56 -8.14
N VAL A 819 -16.01 -7.60 -8.89
CA VAL A 819 -16.95 -8.64 -9.33
C VAL A 819 -17.15 -9.66 -8.21
N PHE A 820 -18.33 -9.66 -7.59
CA PHE A 820 -18.64 -10.60 -6.50
C PHE A 820 -19.10 -11.99 -6.98
N VAL A 821 -19.55 -12.13 -8.24
CA VAL A 821 -19.98 -13.42 -8.79
C VAL A 821 -18.83 -14.05 -9.58
N ASN A 822 -18.35 -15.18 -9.10
CA ASN A 822 -17.23 -15.90 -9.71
C ASN A 822 -17.61 -16.45 -11.11
N PRO A 823 -16.87 -16.11 -12.18
CA PRO A 823 -17.12 -16.69 -13.50
C PRO A 823 -17.04 -18.22 -13.49
N GLU A 824 -17.93 -18.88 -14.22
CA GLU A 824 -17.97 -20.34 -14.31
C GLU A 824 -16.95 -20.87 -15.32
N GLY A 825 -16.19 -21.91 -14.97
CA GLY A 825 -15.25 -22.57 -15.87
C GLY A 825 -15.96 -23.58 -16.76
N ARG A 826 -15.73 -23.51 -18.08
CA ARG A 826 -16.22 -24.48 -19.08
C ARG A 826 -15.11 -24.81 -20.08
N THR A 827 -15.10 -26.05 -20.57
CA THR A 827 -14.45 -26.36 -21.85
C THR A 827 -15.44 -26.13 -22.99
N ASP A 828 -14.96 -26.01 -24.23
CA ASP A 828 -15.82 -25.91 -25.41
C ASP A 828 -16.80 -27.09 -25.56
N LEU A 829 -16.47 -28.28 -25.01
CA LEU A 829 -17.35 -29.45 -25.03
C LEU A 829 -18.47 -29.40 -23.98
N ILE A 830 -18.21 -28.84 -22.80
CA ILE A 830 -19.19 -28.80 -21.68
C ILE A 830 -19.90 -27.45 -21.58
N LEU A 831 -19.48 -26.45 -22.35
CA LEU A 831 -20.21 -25.19 -22.49
C LEU A 831 -21.56 -25.45 -23.18
N THR A 832 -22.65 -25.24 -22.46
CA THR A 832 -23.99 -25.50 -23.02
C THR A 832 -24.32 -24.49 -24.12
N SER A 833 -25.21 -24.87 -25.05
CA SER A 833 -25.64 -23.94 -26.11
C SER A 833 -26.33 -22.68 -25.56
N TRP A 834 -26.97 -22.77 -24.40
CA TRP A 834 -27.58 -21.62 -23.74
C TRP A 834 -26.52 -20.69 -23.16
N GLU A 835 -25.55 -21.22 -22.40
CA GLU A 835 -24.44 -20.43 -21.84
C GLU A 835 -23.63 -19.77 -22.96
N HIS A 836 -23.29 -20.52 -24.02
CA HIS A 836 -22.60 -19.98 -25.18
C HIS A 836 -23.39 -18.83 -25.85
N SER A 837 -24.72 -18.98 -25.98
CA SER A 837 -25.58 -18.00 -26.67
C SER A 837 -26.01 -16.81 -25.81
N ASN A 838 -25.91 -16.86 -24.48
CA ASN A 838 -26.46 -15.85 -23.59
C ASN A 838 -25.48 -15.35 -22.52
N GLY A 839 -24.40 -16.09 -22.25
CA GLY A 839 -23.40 -15.76 -21.26
C GLY A 839 -22.35 -14.78 -21.76
N ASN A 840 -21.80 -13.98 -20.85
CA ASN A 840 -20.56 -13.25 -21.11
C ASN A 840 -19.42 -14.27 -21.13
N LEU A 841 -18.56 -14.24 -22.15
CA LEU A 841 -17.54 -15.27 -22.33
C LEU A 841 -16.14 -14.66 -22.21
N ILE A 842 -15.25 -15.41 -21.57
CA ILE A 842 -13.83 -15.08 -21.47
C ILE A 842 -13.04 -16.26 -22.04
N PRO A 843 -12.90 -16.36 -23.38
CA PRO A 843 -12.09 -17.40 -23.97
C PRO A 843 -10.60 -17.16 -23.71
N VAL A 844 -9.97 -18.13 -23.05
CA VAL A 844 -8.53 -18.12 -22.77
C VAL A 844 -7.87 -19.21 -23.61
N GLY A 845 -6.77 -18.84 -24.27
CA GLY A 845 -6.05 -19.72 -25.20
C GLY A 845 -6.44 -19.49 -26.66
N GLY A 846 -5.48 -19.70 -27.56
CA GLY A 846 -5.59 -19.31 -28.96
C GLY A 846 -6.55 -20.14 -29.81
N PRO A 847 -6.94 -19.61 -30.98
CA PRO A 847 -7.92 -20.23 -31.89
C PRO A 847 -7.51 -21.62 -32.38
N ALA A 848 -6.22 -21.97 -32.32
CA ALA A 848 -5.73 -23.31 -32.66
C ALA A 848 -6.13 -24.40 -31.66
N ILE A 849 -6.39 -24.03 -30.40
CA ILE A 849 -6.73 -24.98 -29.33
C ILE A 849 -8.08 -24.69 -28.68
N ASN A 850 -8.61 -23.46 -28.78
CA ASN A 850 -9.89 -23.05 -28.24
C ASN A 850 -10.86 -22.65 -29.37
N PRO A 851 -11.80 -23.53 -29.76
CA PRO A 851 -12.76 -23.25 -30.83
C PRO A 851 -13.66 -22.04 -30.57
N VAL A 852 -13.90 -21.69 -29.30
CA VAL A 852 -14.68 -20.49 -28.95
C VAL A 852 -13.88 -19.23 -29.29
N ALA A 853 -12.56 -19.23 -29.08
CA ALA A 853 -11.70 -18.12 -29.51
C ALA A 853 -11.71 -17.96 -31.04
N ASP A 854 -11.58 -19.07 -31.80
CA ASP A 854 -11.64 -19.05 -33.28
C ASP A 854 -12.97 -18.49 -33.82
N GLU A 855 -14.08 -18.84 -33.18
CA GLU A 855 -15.40 -18.31 -33.52
C GLU A 855 -15.46 -16.79 -33.36
N PHE A 856 -15.03 -16.26 -32.20
CA PHE A 856 -15.14 -14.83 -31.91
C PHE A 856 -14.08 -14.00 -32.63
N ASP A 857 -12.90 -14.55 -32.91
CA ASP A 857 -11.91 -13.93 -33.81
C ASP A 857 -12.57 -13.62 -35.16
N ALA A 858 -13.32 -14.57 -35.72
CA ALA A 858 -14.02 -14.39 -36.98
C ALA A 858 -15.12 -13.31 -36.92
N TYR A 859 -15.83 -13.19 -35.79
CA TYR A 859 -16.85 -12.15 -35.61
C TYR A 859 -16.25 -10.75 -35.43
N PHE A 860 -15.11 -10.64 -34.77
CA PHE A 860 -14.46 -9.36 -34.50
C PHE A 860 -13.43 -8.96 -35.57
N GLY A 861 -13.25 -9.78 -36.61
CA GLY A 861 -12.30 -9.49 -37.68
C GLY A 861 -10.85 -9.59 -37.24
N ILE A 862 -10.59 -10.35 -36.17
CA ILE A 862 -9.24 -10.71 -35.73
C ILE A 862 -8.77 -11.83 -36.67
N THR A 863 -7.58 -11.67 -37.24
CA THR A 863 -7.00 -12.66 -38.14
C THR A 863 -5.54 -12.89 -37.78
N TYR A 864 -5.01 -14.06 -38.11
CA TYR A 864 -3.61 -14.37 -37.91
C TYR A 864 -3.01 -15.09 -39.11
N VAL A 865 -1.70 -14.90 -39.30
CA VAL A 865 -0.91 -15.59 -40.32
C VAL A 865 0.18 -16.39 -39.62
N ASN A 866 0.14 -17.70 -39.81
CA ASN A 866 1.10 -18.64 -39.22
C ASN A 866 2.03 -19.21 -40.30
N ASN A 867 3.19 -18.59 -40.50
CA ASN A 867 4.20 -19.03 -41.45
C ASN A 867 5.36 -19.78 -40.74
N PRO A 868 6.25 -20.49 -41.46
CA PRO A 868 7.36 -21.20 -40.83
C PRO A 868 8.32 -20.31 -40.02
N ALA A 869 8.51 -19.04 -40.42
CA ALA A 869 9.45 -18.11 -39.78
C ALA A 869 8.77 -17.11 -38.83
N THR A 870 7.51 -16.77 -39.07
CA THR A 870 6.81 -15.71 -38.35
C THR A 870 5.38 -16.11 -38.00
N PHE A 871 4.88 -15.54 -36.91
CA PHE A 871 3.47 -15.53 -36.55
C PHE A 871 3.04 -14.07 -36.45
N GLU A 872 1.85 -13.72 -36.96
CA GLU A 872 1.40 -12.33 -36.99
C GLU A 872 -0.10 -12.27 -36.73
N ILE A 873 -0.53 -11.37 -35.83
CA ILE A 873 -1.94 -11.13 -35.45
C ILE A 873 -2.36 -9.77 -36.00
N TRP A 874 -3.56 -9.66 -36.56
CA TRP A 874 -4.14 -8.46 -37.14
C TRP A 874 -5.52 -8.20 -36.54
N ALA A 875 -5.76 -7.00 -36.04
CA ALA A 875 -7.06 -6.54 -35.54
C ALA A 875 -7.13 -5.01 -35.62
N ASP A 876 -8.31 -4.46 -35.93
CA ASP A 876 -8.58 -3.01 -35.98
C ASP A 876 -7.59 -2.15 -36.80
N GLY A 877 -6.98 -2.73 -37.83
CA GLY A 877 -5.98 -2.05 -38.66
C GLY A 877 -4.57 -1.99 -38.07
N TYR A 878 -4.35 -2.61 -36.91
CA TYR A 878 -3.05 -2.85 -36.30
C TYR A 878 -2.60 -4.30 -36.54
N SER A 879 -1.29 -4.53 -36.41
CA SER A 879 -0.71 -5.86 -36.50
C SER A 879 0.49 -5.99 -35.58
N ILE A 880 0.63 -7.14 -34.94
CA ILE A 880 1.81 -7.50 -34.14
C ILE A 880 2.43 -8.80 -34.68
N SER A 881 3.76 -8.82 -34.81
CA SER A 881 4.49 -9.97 -35.38
C SER A 881 5.52 -10.54 -34.41
N LEU A 882 5.65 -11.86 -34.42
CA LEU A 882 6.62 -12.66 -33.69
C LEU A 882 7.53 -13.39 -34.68
N SER A 883 8.84 -13.21 -34.52
CA SER A 883 9.83 -14.11 -35.13
C SER A 883 9.86 -15.41 -34.35
N LYS A 884 9.54 -16.53 -34.99
CA LYS A 884 9.57 -17.86 -34.34
C LYS A 884 10.97 -18.31 -33.92
N ALA A 885 12.00 -17.62 -34.41
CA ALA A 885 13.37 -17.84 -33.94
C ALA A 885 13.60 -17.27 -32.51
N ASN A 886 12.72 -16.38 -32.04
CA ASN A 886 12.82 -15.78 -30.71
C ASN A 886 12.02 -16.58 -29.66
N TYR A 887 11.00 -17.32 -30.09
CA TYR A 887 10.26 -18.24 -29.22
C TYR A 887 11.17 -19.39 -28.73
N PRO A 888 11.15 -19.77 -27.44
CA PRO A 888 10.18 -19.40 -26.40
C PRO A 888 10.59 -18.20 -25.51
N ARG A 889 11.63 -17.43 -25.86
CA ARG A 889 12.06 -16.26 -25.05
C ARG A 889 11.26 -14.99 -25.35
N GLU A 890 10.36 -15.07 -26.31
CA GLU A 890 9.52 -13.97 -26.74
C GLU A 890 8.21 -14.56 -27.25
N ASP A 891 7.10 -13.89 -26.93
CA ASP A 891 5.78 -14.23 -27.42
C ASP A 891 4.93 -12.95 -27.59
N ILE A 892 3.86 -13.05 -28.35
CA ILE A 892 2.91 -11.97 -28.60
C ILE A 892 1.50 -12.41 -28.23
N CYS A 893 0.67 -11.46 -27.81
CA CYS A 893 -0.69 -11.70 -27.37
C CYS A 893 -1.63 -10.61 -27.88
N ILE A 894 -2.88 -10.98 -28.11
CA ILE A 894 -3.99 -10.05 -28.26
C ILE A 894 -4.94 -10.18 -27.07
N VAL A 895 -5.35 -9.03 -26.55
CA VAL A 895 -6.48 -8.89 -25.63
C VAL A 895 -7.55 -8.08 -26.38
N TYR A 896 -8.76 -8.63 -26.53
CA TYR A 896 -9.82 -7.98 -27.30
C TYR A 896 -11.16 -8.09 -26.55
N LEU A 897 -11.76 -6.95 -26.24
CA LEU A 897 -13.04 -6.82 -25.57
C LEU A 897 -14.08 -6.29 -26.56
N ALA A 898 -15.19 -7.00 -26.72
CA ALA A 898 -16.26 -6.56 -27.60
C ALA A 898 -17.62 -7.12 -27.19
N GLN A 899 -18.66 -6.61 -27.83
CA GLN A 899 -20.01 -7.14 -27.71
C GLN A 899 -20.41 -7.92 -28.96
N HIS A 900 -21.03 -9.08 -28.76
CA HIS A 900 -21.66 -9.85 -29.81
C HIS A 900 -23.05 -10.27 -29.37
N ASN A 901 -24.10 -9.94 -30.12
CA ASN A 901 -25.50 -10.24 -29.76
C ASN A 901 -25.92 -9.80 -28.34
N GLY A 902 -25.40 -8.66 -27.86
CA GLY A 902 -25.78 -8.07 -26.56
C GLY A 902 -25.10 -8.68 -25.34
N ARG A 903 -24.10 -9.55 -25.52
CA ARG A 903 -23.25 -10.12 -24.45
C ARG A 903 -21.79 -9.72 -24.66
N ASN A 904 -21.03 -9.68 -23.58
CA ASN A 904 -19.64 -9.22 -23.55
C ASN A 904 -18.68 -10.40 -23.74
N ILE A 905 -17.64 -10.20 -24.56
CA ILE A 905 -16.64 -11.20 -24.88
C ILE A 905 -15.25 -10.60 -24.66
N LEU A 906 -14.44 -11.23 -23.80
CA LEU A 906 -13.04 -10.88 -23.59
C LEU A 906 -12.15 -12.01 -24.11
N LEU A 907 -11.52 -11.80 -25.26
CA LEU A 907 -10.53 -12.71 -25.83
C LEU A 907 -9.16 -12.43 -25.25
N VAL A 908 -8.47 -13.49 -24.79
CA VAL A 908 -7.06 -13.41 -24.36
C VAL A 908 -6.30 -14.60 -24.91
N TRP A 909 -5.44 -14.35 -25.90
CA TRP A 909 -4.63 -15.41 -26.49
C TRP A 909 -3.34 -14.93 -27.16
N GLY A 910 -2.32 -15.79 -27.19
CA GLY A 910 -1.04 -15.56 -27.85
C GLY A 910 -0.63 -16.67 -28.82
N TYR A 911 0.59 -16.61 -29.38
CA TYR A 911 1.10 -17.68 -30.24
C TYR A 911 1.31 -18.98 -29.46
N GLY A 912 1.93 -18.88 -28.28
CA GLY A 912 2.06 -19.96 -27.31
C GLY A 912 1.38 -19.62 -25.97
N TRP A 913 1.64 -20.49 -25.00
CA TRP A 913 1.13 -20.30 -23.64
C TRP A 913 1.77 -19.08 -22.95
N TYR A 914 3.03 -18.75 -23.28
CA TYR A 914 3.71 -17.56 -22.74
C TYR A 914 2.95 -16.28 -23.08
N GLY A 915 2.54 -16.11 -24.34
CA GLY A 915 1.75 -14.95 -24.76
C GLY A 915 0.36 -14.96 -24.12
N THR A 916 -0.33 -16.09 -24.11
CA THR A 916 -1.65 -16.22 -23.48
C THR A 916 -1.61 -15.89 -21.98
N TYR A 917 -0.61 -16.40 -21.27
CA TYR A 917 -0.40 -16.12 -19.85
C TYR A 917 0.03 -14.67 -19.63
N ALA A 918 0.85 -14.08 -20.50
CA ALA A 918 1.20 -12.65 -20.43
C ALA A 918 -0.04 -11.76 -20.54
N GLY A 919 -0.92 -12.00 -21.52
CA GLY A 919 -2.18 -11.27 -21.60
C GLY A 919 -3.07 -11.46 -20.39
N SER A 920 -3.11 -12.67 -19.85
CA SER A 920 -3.89 -12.98 -18.66
C SER A 920 -3.33 -12.33 -17.40
N LEU A 921 -2.00 -12.32 -17.22
CA LEU A 921 -1.31 -11.64 -16.13
C LEU A 921 -1.53 -10.13 -16.21
N PHE A 922 -1.43 -9.55 -17.40
CA PHE A 922 -1.70 -8.15 -17.64
C PHE A 922 -3.14 -7.76 -17.30
N MET A 923 -4.11 -8.59 -17.72
CA MET A 923 -5.53 -8.38 -17.42
C MET A 923 -5.92 -8.79 -16.00
N GLY A 924 -5.05 -9.47 -15.25
CA GLY A 924 -5.25 -9.82 -13.85
C GLY A 924 -4.90 -8.71 -12.86
N ASP A 925 -4.43 -7.57 -13.35
CA ASP A 925 -4.12 -6.36 -12.57
C ASP A 925 -5.08 -5.23 -13.00
N PRO A 926 -6.07 -4.88 -12.18
CA PRO A 926 -7.03 -3.82 -12.50
C PRO A 926 -6.41 -2.46 -12.83
N SER A 927 -5.20 -2.16 -12.33
CA SER A 927 -4.51 -0.91 -12.66
C SER A 927 -4.24 -0.76 -14.17
N ASN A 928 -4.05 -1.88 -14.88
CA ASN A 928 -3.94 -1.87 -16.34
C ASN A 928 -5.27 -1.53 -17.02
N TRP A 929 -6.41 -1.93 -16.46
CA TRP A 929 -7.72 -1.58 -17.02
C TRP A 929 -7.94 -0.08 -16.99
N HIS A 930 -7.44 0.60 -15.95
CA HIS A 930 -7.53 2.05 -15.80
C HIS A 930 -6.55 2.77 -16.72
N LYS A 931 -5.31 2.26 -16.80
CA LYS A 931 -4.33 2.77 -17.77
C LYS A 931 -4.86 2.71 -19.21
N TYR A 932 -5.66 1.69 -19.52
CA TYR A 932 -6.27 1.49 -20.83
C TYR A 932 -7.80 1.69 -20.82
N PHE A 933 -8.31 2.60 -19.99
CA PHE A 933 -9.75 2.74 -19.67
C PHE A 933 -10.68 2.84 -20.90
N ASN A 934 -10.29 3.61 -21.90
CA ASN A 934 -11.10 3.87 -23.11
C ASN A 934 -10.80 2.93 -24.28
N TYR A 935 -9.88 1.99 -24.10
CA TYR A 935 -9.48 1.03 -25.12
C TYR A 935 -10.28 -0.26 -24.99
N HIS A 936 -10.43 -0.98 -26.09
CA HIS A 936 -11.05 -2.31 -26.14
C HIS A 936 -10.11 -3.37 -26.71
N MET A 937 -8.99 -2.96 -27.31
CA MET A 937 -7.98 -3.86 -27.85
C MET A 937 -6.59 -3.52 -27.32
N LEU A 938 -5.80 -4.54 -26.95
CA LEU A 938 -4.37 -4.46 -26.71
C LEU A 938 -3.63 -5.53 -27.51
N MET A 939 -2.48 -5.15 -28.07
CA MET A 939 -1.49 -6.10 -28.60
C MET A 939 -0.24 -6.02 -27.72
N LEU A 940 0.08 -7.14 -27.09
CA LEU A 940 1.13 -7.25 -26.09
C LEU A 940 2.30 -8.05 -26.64
N ARG A 941 3.51 -7.68 -26.23
CA ARG A 941 4.72 -8.50 -26.40
C ARG A 941 5.28 -8.80 -25.03
N TRP A 942 5.67 -10.06 -24.82
CA TRP A 942 6.46 -10.48 -23.68
C TRP A 942 7.86 -10.86 -24.17
N ILE A 943 8.88 -10.47 -23.41
CA ILE A 943 10.29 -10.81 -23.67
C ILE A 943 10.92 -11.25 -22.35
N ASP A 944 11.43 -12.47 -22.30
CA ASP A 944 12.20 -13.01 -21.17
C ASP A 944 13.56 -12.27 -21.06
N ILE A 945 13.57 -11.13 -20.37
CA ILE A 945 14.76 -10.25 -20.29
C ILE A 945 15.80 -10.79 -19.32
N ASN A 946 15.37 -11.58 -18.34
CA ASN A 946 16.24 -12.13 -17.30
C ASN A 946 16.70 -13.58 -17.61
N ASN A 947 16.11 -14.20 -18.65
CA ASN A 947 16.36 -15.56 -19.12
C ASN A 947 16.06 -16.64 -18.06
N ASP A 948 15.00 -16.46 -17.27
CA ASP A 948 14.47 -17.43 -16.32
C ASP A 948 13.35 -18.32 -16.90
N GLY A 949 12.82 -17.96 -18.08
CA GLY A 949 11.75 -18.69 -18.75
C GLY A 949 10.38 -18.56 -18.10
N LEU A 950 10.16 -17.53 -17.27
CA LEU A 950 8.90 -17.22 -16.62
C LEU A 950 8.30 -15.95 -17.22
N VAL A 951 6.96 -15.86 -17.20
CA VAL A 951 6.27 -14.64 -17.63
C VAL A 951 6.08 -13.72 -16.44
N GLN A 952 6.75 -12.59 -16.43
CA GLN A 952 6.69 -11.60 -15.35
C GLN A 952 6.07 -10.28 -15.82
N SER A 953 5.39 -9.55 -14.93
CA SER A 953 4.64 -8.35 -15.31
C SER A 953 5.51 -7.21 -15.85
N ASN A 954 6.74 -7.08 -15.34
CA ASN A 954 7.74 -6.10 -15.79
C ASN A 954 8.35 -6.43 -17.17
N GLU A 955 8.05 -7.59 -17.74
CA GLU A 955 8.54 -8.06 -19.04
C GLU A 955 7.50 -7.90 -20.16
N ILE A 956 6.31 -7.41 -19.83
CA ILE A 956 5.18 -7.25 -20.75
C ILE A 956 5.10 -5.80 -21.21
N CYS A 957 5.05 -5.59 -22.53
CA CYS A 957 4.81 -4.28 -23.12
C CYS A 957 3.60 -4.27 -24.05
N VAL A 958 2.89 -3.14 -24.07
CA VAL A 958 1.79 -2.89 -25.01
C VAL A 958 2.37 -2.21 -26.24
N GLU A 959 2.32 -2.87 -27.41
CA GLU A 959 2.78 -2.30 -28.68
C GLU A 959 1.69 -1.49 -29.38
N HIS A 960 0.45 -1.96 -29.28
CA HIS A 960 -0.71 -1.28 -29.84
C HIS A 960 -1.90 -1.33 -28.87
N SER A 961 -2.68 -0.25 -28.85
CA SER A 961 -3.93 -0.15 -28.11
C SER A 961 -4.95 0.59 -28.99
N ASN A 962 -6.18 0.10 -29.06
CA ASN A 962 -7.29 0.75 -29.80
C ASN A 962 -8.56 0.85 -28.98
#